data_AF-A0A3E1NH02-F1
#
_entry.id   AF-A0A3E1NH02-F1
#
_cell.length_a   1.000
_cell.length_b   1.000
_cell.length_c   1.000
_cell.angle_alpha   90.00
_cell.angle_beta   90.00
_cell.angle_gamma   90.00
#
_symmetry.space_group_name_H-M   'P 1'
#
loop_
_entity.id
_entity.type
_entity.pdbx_description
1 polymer ?
#
loop_
_entity_poly.entity_id
_entity_poly.type
_entity_poly.pdbx_seq_one_letter_code
_entity_poly.pdbx_strand_id
1 'polypeptide(L)'
;MAETNEPKAAHQSYEDHENVAETLLTNIAEILSKLSIKKVYFVDDAIKLPIDKATFIGLVRTIIGENKMDQLRELSIQNALDLTLEDDILPEHIDSTWDNIKPRKQLSYYKKAYELVGEPQAINDLNVANNVKEFFADGVLICLTPNEWIDQRDAILQGLPEGERILVLFDQDLKLAGDPFTVTKGEDLILEVKNRNIPDKIIATLFTHTTTDIANELTDRQVICENGKGLSVVDFFLLSKSRLNKHDLFTDGIKKACLNTFCEVIKDRTITIIEEAQAKTIERLRTFDTYDFDHTVFKTSSTEGVWEPETLLRITDVLFKDNVRELMNDGNYVSQVNDTICSAKEVSNIEIAIKDAKPVPYNKKFELRHQELFESDKHLNELRRPIDNGDIFVITDGEKKNKHYILVAQECDMMVRGDNGKRGSESAIFLEIEKLSSEQLFTEMKRKYEGEIKKKKFANHFFADKYQLEYFERGTDKNGLVHFKKDIVIALNVLDLIVFNSTGEAVLDLNAPTYDKRFHNSAWQQRYELIKDEFEKYAQELDSHNGVLDAISNEFISEAQRNAIKAHLRHPFSFLEKVGILVNYSNRKFNFGIKRVGRLRLPKSKNLLDRYYQHLSRFAELHDFAGDTSSQGGYSKTPNQVKKVEASGQSEKASITKPPTPDVPSIIPE
;
A
#
# COMPACT_ATOMS: atom_id res chain seq x y z
N MET A 1 -22.65 46.08 33.92
CA MET A 1 -22.49 45.63 32.52
C MET A 1 -21.37 44.60 32.50
N ALA A 2 -21.74 43.35 32.74
CA ALA A 2 -20.87 42.19 32.58
C ALA A 2 -21.77 41.12 31.95
N GLU A 3 -21.66 40.95 30.63
CA GLU A 3 -22.32 39.88 29.89
C GLU A 3 -21.42 38.66 29.91
N THR A 4 -21.98 37.59 30.47
CA THR A 4 -21.43 36.23 30.51
C THR A 4 -21.57 35.59 29.13
N ASN A 5 -20.44 35.31 28.46
CA ASN A 5 -20.36 34.43 27.29
C ASN A 5 -20.39 32.96 27.77
N GLU A 6 -21.51 32.29 27.60
CA GLU A 6 -21.63 30.82 27.61
C GLU A 6 -21.33 30.23 26.21
N PRO A 7 -20.93 28.94 26.10
CA PRO A 7 -20.10 28.46 25.02
C PRO A 7 -20.87 28.03 23.76
N LYS A 8 -20.55 28.64 22.61
CA LYS A 8 -20.99 28.27 21.25
C LYS A 8 -20.52 26.89 20.74
N ALA A 9 -19.80 26.12 21.55
CA ALA A 9 -19.16 24.87 21.12
C ALA A 9 -20.12 23.68 20.99
N ALA A 10 -21.26 23.67 21.66
CA ALA A 10 -22.22 22.56 21.61
C ALA A 10 -23.20 22.62 20.42
N HIS A 11 -23.44 23.81 19.86
CA HIS A 11 -24.32 23.97 18.69
C HIS A 11 -23.61 23.73 17.36
N GLN A 12 -22.29 23.93 17.27
CA GLN A 12 -21.52 23.64 16.05
C GLN A 12 -21.38 22.13 15.76
N SER A 13 -21.31 21.26 16.78
CA SER A 13 -21.19 19.82 16.53
C SER A 13 -22.50 19.20 16.01
N TYR A 14 -23.67 19.71 16.41
CA TYR A 14 -24.96 19.20 15.93
C TYR A 14 -25.24 19.61 14.48
N GLU A 15 -24.95 20.86 14.09
CA GLU A 15 -25.11 21.34 12.71
C GLU A 15 -24.15 20.63 11.72
N ASP A 16 -22.91 20.33 12.14
CA ASP A 16 -21.95 19.58 11.33
C ASP A 16 -22.35 18.10 11.15
N HIS A 17 -23.10 17.52 12.10
CA HIS A 17 -23.58 16.13 12.02
C HIS A 17 -24.82 15.98 11.11
N GLU A 18 -25.78 16.90 11.15
CA GLU A 18 -26.96 16.89 10.25
C GLU A 18 -26.57 17.10 8.78
N ASN A 19 -25.66 18.03 8.50
CA ASN A 19 -25.22 18.35 7.14
C ASN A 19 -24.46 17.18 6.47
N VAL A 20 -23.69 16.41 7.26
CA VAL A 20 -22.99 15.20 6.77
C VAL A 20 -23.97 14.06 6.51
N ALA A 21 -24.99 13.87 7.35
CA ALA A 21 -26.00 12.84 7.13
C ALA A 21 -26.85 13.12 5.88
N GLU A 22 -27.24 14.37 5.65
CA GLU A 22 -27.99 14.79 4.45
C GLU A 22 -27.17 14.60 3.16
N THR A 23 -25.87 14.93 3.22
CA THR A 23 -24.94 14.70 2.10
C THR A 23 -24.81 13.21 1.77
N LEU A 24 -24.73 12.34 2.78
CA LEU A 24 -24.58 10.89 2.58
C LEU A 24 -25.88 10.23 2.08
N LEU A 25 -27.05 10.71 2.53
CA LEU A 25 -28.35 10.31 1.96
C LEU A 25 -28.45 10.69 0.48
N THR A 26 -27.99 11.89 0.13
CA THR A 26 -27.92 12.34 -1.26
C THR A 26 -27.00 11.44 -2.09
N ASN A 27 -25.86 11.03 -1.54
CA ASN A 27 -24.94 10.08 -2.20
C ASN A 27 -25.59 8.71 -2.46
N ILE A 28 -26.34 8.15 -1.50
CA ILE A 28 -27.08 6.89 -1.72
C ILE A 28 -28.11 7.07 -2.83
N ALA A 29 -28.91 8.14 -2.79
CA ALA A 29 -29.88 8.42 -3.84
C ALA A 29 -29.22 8.56 -5.23
N GLU A 30 -28.06 9.21 -5.30
CA GLU A 30 -27.28 9.32 -6.53
C GLU A 30 -26.77 7.96 -7.03
N ILE A 31 -26.21 7.12 -6.14
CA ILE A 31 -25.77 5.75 -6.49
C ILE A 31 -26.93 4.96 -7.10
N LEU A 32 -28.10 4.97 -6.47
CA LEU A 32 -29.28 4.26 -6.94
C LEU A 32 -29.75 4.78 -8.30
N SER A 33 -29.78 6.11 -8.46
CA SER A 33 -30.19 6.76 -9.71
C SER A 33 -29.28 6.42 -10.89
N LYS A 34 -27.94 6.45 -10.71
CA LYS A 34 -26.96 6.11 -11.76
C LYS A 34 -27.09 4.69 -12.29
N LEU A 35 -27.54 3.77 -11.43
CA LEU A 35 -27.75 2.37 -11.81
C LEU A 35 -29.21 2.05 -12.16
N SER A 36 -30.08 3.05 -12.28
CA SER A 36 -31.51 2.87 -12.51
C SER A 36 -32.16 1.92 -11.50
N ILE A 37 -31.71 1.98 -10.24
CA ILE A 37 -32.26 1.20 -9.13
C ILE A 37 -33.48 1.91 -8.58
N LYS A 38 -34.67 1.30 -8.73
CA LYS A 38 -35.93 1.93 -8.30
C LYS A 38 -36.27 1.71 -6.83
N LYS A 39 -35.97 0.51 -6.33
CA LYS A 39 -36.30 0.06 -4.99
C LYS A 39 -35.16 -0.73 -4.40
N VAL A 40 -35.02 -0.59 -3.09
CA VAL A 40 -34.14 -1.42 -2.27
C VAL A 40 -35.02 -2.33 -1.44
N TYR A 41 -34.75 -3.63 -1.47
CA TYR A 41 -35.46 -4.62 -0.66
C TYR A 41 -34.54 -5.08 0.46
N PHE A 42 -35.02 -4.99 1.70
CA PHE A 42 -34.36 -5.60 2.85
C PHE A 42 -35.17 -6.80 3.29
N VAL A 43 -34.56 -7.99 3.21
CA VAL A 43 -35.20 -9.27 3.53
C VAL A 43 -34.58 -9.80 4.82
N ASP A 44 -35.36 -9.77 5.90
CA ASP A 44 -34.90 -10.11 7.26
C ASP A 44 -36.09 -10.72 8.03
N ASP A 45 -35.78 -11.73 8.84
CA ASP A 45 -36.76 -12.47 9.62
C ASP A 45 -37.32 -11.66 10.82
N ALA A 46 -36.61 -10.61 11.24
CA ALA A 46 -36.95 -9.79 12.40
C ALA A 46 -37.80 -8.54 12.10
N ILE A 47 -38.10 -8.24 10.82
CA ILE A 47 -38.76 -6.98 10.38
C ILE A 47 -40.14 -6.76 11.03
N LYS A 48 -40.83 -7.84 11.40
CA LYS A 48 -42.17 -7.81 11.97
C LYS A 48 -42.27 -8.44 13.35
N LEU A 49 -41.18 -8.56 14.10
CA LEU A 49 -41.31 -8.84 15.53
C LEU A 49 -42.07 -7.65 16.14
N PRO A 50 -43.35 -7.79 16.52
CA PRO A 50 -44.04 -6.68 17.14
C PRO A 50 -43.27 -6.35 18.42
N ILE A 51 -42.97 -5.07 18.65
CA ILE A 51 -42.72 -4.57 20.01
C ILE A 51 -44.06 -4.64 20.72
N ASP A 52 -44.48 -5.87 20.99
CA ASP A 52 -45.79 -6.16 21.52
C ASP A 52 -45.80 -5.72 22.98
N LYS A 53 -46.80 -4.89 23.29
CA LYS A 53 -47.07 -4.40 24.65
C LYS A 53 -47.16 -5.55 25.64
N ALA A 54 -47.77 -6.68 25.25
CA ALA A 54 -47.87 -7.85 26.12
C ALA A 54 -46.51 -8.53 26.34
N THR A 55 -45.65 -8.57 25.32
CA THR A 55 -44.27 -9.04 25.45
C THR A 55 -43.44 -8.12 26.36
N PHE A 56 -43.57 -6.79 26.24
CA PHE A 56 -42.90 -5.85 27.13
C PHE A 56 -43.35 -6.00 28.59
N ILE A 57 -44.65 -6.12 28.82
CA ILE A 57 -45.21 -6.40 30.15
C ILE A 57 -44.68 -7.73 30.69
N GLY A 58 -44.54 -8.75 29.84
CA GLY A 58 -43.91 -10.03 30.17
C GLY A 58 -42.47 -9.87 30.65
N LEU A 59 -41.65 -9.10 29.93
CA LEU A 59 -40.25 -8.81 30.32
C LEU A 59 -40.18 -8.06 31.64
N VAL A 60 -41.03 -7.05 31.85
CA VAL A 60 -41.09 -6.30 33.11
C VAL A 60 -41.46 -7.20 34.27
N ARG A 61 -42.41 -8.14 34.09
CA ARG A 61 -42.74 -9.15 35.11
C ARG A 61 -41.55 -10.06 35.44
N THR A 62 -40.77 -10.47 34.44
CA THR A 62 -39.54 -11.24 34.67
C THR A 62 -38.50 -10.43 35.44
N ILE A 63 -38.31 -9.15 35.11
CA ILE A 63 -37.37 -8.24 35.79
C ILE A 63 -37.77 -8.01 37.26
N ILE A 64 -39.09 -7.89 37.53
CA ILE A 64 -39.65 -7.85 38.89
C ILE A 64 -39.31 -9.16 39.62
N GLY A 65 -39.57 -10.32 39.00
CA GLY A 65 -39.25 -11.63 39.58
C GLY A 65 -37.76 -11.88 39.84
N GLU A 66 -36.88 -11.29 39.02
CA GLU A 66 -35.41 -11.38 39.16
C GLU A 66 -34.81 -10.28 40.06
N ASN A 67 -35.63 -9.41 40.65
CA ASN A 67 -35.22 -8.33 41.55
C ASN A 67 -34.25 -7.31 40.92
N LYS A 68 -34.39 -7.05 39.62
CA LYS A 68 -33.52 -6.14 38.82
C LYS A 68 -34.17 -4.78 38.50
N MET A 69 -35.33 -4.48 39.09
CA MET A 69 -36.13 -3.29 38.77
C MET A 69 -35.40 -1.96 39.00
N ASP A 70 -34.49 -1.89 39.96
CA ASP A 70 -33.74 -0.66 40.26
C ASP A 70 -32.90 -0.18 39.07
N GLN A 71 -32.46 -1.09 38.20
CA GLN A 71 -31.69 -0.76 36.99
C GLN A 71 -32.58 -0.31 35.82
N LEU A 72 -33.86 -0.71 35.80
CA LEU A 72 -34.84 -0.27 34.80
C LEU A 72 -35.44 1.09 35.19
N ARG A 73 -35.59 1.35 36.50
CA ARG A 73 -36.10 2.61 37.08
C ARG A 73 -35.25 3.83 36.75
N GLU A 74 -33.96 3.66 36.44
CA GLU A 74 -33.07 4.75 35.97
C GLU A 74 -33.56 5.43 34.68
N LEU A 75 -34.39 4.78 33.87
CA LEU A 75 -34.99 5.34 32.65
C LEU A 75 -36.29 6.13 32.89
N SER A 76 -36.71 6.28 34.16
CA SER A 76 -37.87 7.08 34.52
C SER A 76 -37.57 8.55 34.27
N ILE A 77 -38.05 9.08 33.14
CA ILE A 77 -37.98 10.51 32.83
C ILE A 77 -39.39 11.07 32.99
N GLN A 78 -39.50 12.22 33.68
CA GLN A 78 -40.75 12.96 33.84
C GLN A 78 -41.46 13.11 32.47
N ASN A 79 -42.64 12.51 32.38
CA ASN A 79 -43.63 12.60 31.29
C ASN A 79 -43.53 11.60 30.10
N ALA A 80 -43.21 10.31 30.31
CA ALA A 80 -43.50 9.29 29.28
C ALA A 80 -43.97 7.93 29.83
N LEU A 81 -43.22 7.30 30.74
CA LEU A 81 -43.59 6.05 31.40
C LEU A 81 -43.03 6.10 32.82
N ASP A 82 -43.89 5.93 33.83
CA ASP A 82 -43.48 6.01 35.23
C ASP A 82 -43.16 4.60 35.74
N LEU A 83 -41.87 4.27 35.77
CA LEU A 83 -41.38 2.97 36.21
C LEU A 83 -41.14 2.92 37.73
N THR A 84 -41.40 4.01 38.44
CA THR A 84 -41.24 4.13 39.90
C THR A 84 -42.48 3.73 40.69
N LEU A 85 -43.59 3.44 39.99
CA LEU A 85 -44.82 2.92 40.58
C LEU A 85 -44.60 1.55 41.23
N GLU A 86 -45.46 1.21 42.19
CA GLU A 86 -45.44 -0.09 42.85
C GLU A 86 -45.57 -1.24 41.83
N ASP A 87 -44.82 -2.32 42.05
CA ASP A 87 -44.66 -3.43 41.09
C ASP A 87 -46.00 -4.08 40.70
N ASP A 88 -47.01 -4.01 41.58
CA ASP A 88 -48.36 -4.53 41.35
C ASP A 88 -49.21 -3.67 40.40
N ILE A 89 -48.91 -2.37 40.28
CA ILE A 89 -49.68 -1.38 39.49
C ILE A 89 -48.97 -1.07 38.17
N LEU A 90 -47.66 -1.32 38.12
CA LEU A 90 -46.80 -1.01 36.98
C LEU A 90 -47.25 -1.67 35.65
N PRO A 91 -47.69 -2.94 35.60
CA PRO A 91 -48.20 -3.54 34.36
C PRO A 91 -49.45 -2.84 33.79
N GLU A 92 -50.36 -2.38 34.65
CA GLU A 92 -51.58 -1.66 34.23
C GLU A 92 -51.24 -0.25 33.75
N HIS A 93 -50.27 0.42 34.40
CA HIS A 93 -49.77 1.71 33.95
C HIS A 93 -49.12 1.61 32.57
N ILE A 94 -48.23 0.64 32.38
CA ILE A 94 -47.63 0.34 31.08
C ILE A 94 -48.72 0.09 30.05
N ASP A 95 -49.73 -0.73 30.36
CA ASP A 95 -50.80 -1.07 29.43
C ASP A 95 -51.57 0.17 28.91
N SER A 96 -51.78 1.16 29.78
CA SER A 96 -52.52 2.40 29.48
C SER A 96 -51.71 3.51 28.82
N THR A 97 -50.39 3.53 29.04
CA THR A 97 -49.51 4.60 28.51
C THR A 97 -48.68 4.18 27.31
N TRP A 98 -48.46 2.87 27.11
CA TRP A 98 -47.56 2.35 26.06
C TRP A 98 -47.87 2.92 24.68
N ASP A 99 -49.14 2.89 24.26
CA ASP A 99 -49.57 3.29 22.92
C ASP A 99 -49.43 4.82 22.66
N ASN A 100 -49.28 5.62 23.72
CA ASN A 100 -49.09 7.07 23.65
C ASN A 100 -47.61 7.49 23.65
N ILE A 101 -46.68 6.53 23.82
CA ILE A 101 -45.24 6.78 23.80
C ILE A 101 -44.74 6.72 22.35
N LYS A 102 -43.88 7.68 21.95
CA LYS A 102 -43.25 7.66 20.62
C LYS A 102 -42.49 6.34 20.40
N PRO A 103 -42.52 5.73 19.19
CA PRO A 103 -41.86 4.45 18.92
C PRO A 103 -40.38 4.37 19.33
N ARG A 104 -39.61 5.46 19.11
CA ARG A 104 -38.20 5.56 19.52
C ARG A 104 -38.00 5.43 21.04
N LYS A 105 -38.95 5.90 21.84
CA LYS A 105 -38.93 5.77 23.31
C LYS A 105 -39.41 4.41 23.77
N GLN A 106 -40.46 3.84 23.15
CA GLN A 106 -40.89 2.46 23.42
C GLN A 106 -39.73 1.48 23.22
N LEU A 107 -39.00 1.63 22.11
CA LEU A 107 -37.82 0.84 21.79
C LEU A 107 -36.70 0.99 22.82
N SER A 108 -36.50 2.18 23.40
CA SER A 108 -35.49 2.42 24.45
C SER A 108 -35.83 1.69 25.76
N TYR A 109 -37.11 1.69 26.16
CA TYR A 109 -37.58 0.93 27.32
C TYR A 109 -37.47 -0.57 27.08
N TYR A 110 -37.90 -1.02 25.89
CA TYR A 110 -37.87 -2.42 25.48
C TYR A 110 -36.43 -2.98 25.44
N LYS A 111 -35.47 -2.21 24.91
CA LYS A 111 -34.04 -2.55 24.86
C LYS A 111 -33.45 -2.74 26.27
N LYS A 112 -33.71 -1.81 27.18
CA LYS A 112 -33.18 -1.93 28.54
C LYS A 112 -33.78 -3.12 29.29
N ALA A 113 -35.07 -3.39 29.09
CA ALA A 113 -35.74 -4.53 29.70
C ALA A 113 -35.10 -5.86 29.26
N TYR A 114 -34.87 -6.05 27.95
CA TYR A 114 -34.22 -7.26 27.45
C TYR A 114 -32.73 -7.40 27.86
N GLU A 115 -31.97 -6.30 27.93
CA GLU A 115 -30.59 -6.31 28.47
C GLU A 115 -30.54 -6.87 29.90
N LEU A 116 -31.56 -6.58 30.71
CA LEU A 116 -31.66 -7.03 32.09
C LEU A 116 -32.08 -8.49 32.23
N VAL A 117 -32.95 -8.98 31.32
CA VAL A 117 -33.42 -10.38 31.29
C VAL A 117 -32.39 -11.33 30.67
N GLY A 118 -31.38 -10.82 29.96
CA GLY A 118 -30.25 -11.62 29.48
C GLY A 118 -30.48 -12.33 28.15
N GLU A 119 -31.38 -11.82 27.29
CA GLU A 119 -31.58 -12.27 25.91
C GLU A 119 -31.28 -11.15 24.88
N PRO A 120 -30.00 -10.88 24.56
CA PRO A 120 -29.60 -9.67 23.81
C PRO A 120 -29.82 -9.76 22.29
N GLN A 121 -30.08 -10.96 21.74
CA GLN A 121 -30.03 -11.19 20.29
C GLN A 121 -31.24 -10.59 19.55
N ALA A 122 -32.46 -10.72 20.09
CA ALA A 122 -33.67 -10.19 19.47
C ALA A 122 -33.73 -8.64 19.41
N ILE A 123 -33.05 -7.93 20.32
CA ILE A 123 -32.97 -6.46 20.31
C ILE A 123 -32.13 -5.94 19.14
N ASN A 124 -31.06 -6.65 18.78
CA ASN A 124 -30.17 -6.17 17.73
C ASN A 124 -30.87 -6.22 16.36
N ASP A 125 -31.69 -7.22 16.08
CA ASP A 125 -32.32 -7.38 14.76
C ASP A 125 -33.55 -6.47 14.55
N LEU A 126 -34.35 -6.18 15.59
CA LEU A 126 -35.41 -5.17 15.53
C LEU A 126 -34.90 -3.73 15.31
N ASN A 127 -33.69 -3.44 15.81
CA ASN A 127 -33.02 -2.16 15.56
C ASN A 127 -32.46 -2.09 14.13
N VAL A 128 -32.06 -3.22 13.53
CA VAL A 128 -31.43 -3.23 12.20
C VAL A 128 -32.38 -2.72 11.13
N ALA A 129 -33.62 -3.17 11.07
CA ALA A 129 -34.58 -2.69 10.06
C ALA A 129 -34.87 -1.19 10.17
N ASN A 130 -34.96 -0.66 11.39
CA ASN A 130 -35.17 0.78 11.61
C ASN A 130 -33.89 1.58 11.31
N ASN A 131 -32.73 1.08 11.71
CA ASN A 131 -31.44 1.71 11.40
C ASN A 131 -31.22 1.75 9.88
N VAL A 132 -31.50 0.66 9.15
CA VAL A 132 -31.37 0.60 7.69
C VAL A 132 -32.29 1.64 7.02
N LYS A 133 -33.52 1.84 7.51
CA LYS A 133 -34.45 2.87 6.99
C LYS A 133 -33.87 4.28 7.08
N GLU A 134 -33.09 4.60 8.12
CA GLU A 134 -32.48 5.92 8.28
C GLU A 134 -31.45 6.27 7.19
N PHE A 135 -31.00 5.29 6.37
CA PHE A 135 -30.07 5.50 5.26
C PHE A 135 -30.74 5.66 3.89
N PHE A 136 -32.07 5.59 3.80
CA PHE A 136 -32.78 5.71 2.53
C PHE A 136 -33.90 6.76 2.62
N ALA A 137 -34.17 7.43 1.50
CA ALA A 137 -35.32 8.32 1.41
C ALA A 137 -36.64 7.54 1.54
N ASP A 138 -37.68 8.22 2.01
CA ASP A 138 -38.99 7.62 2.25
C ASP A 138 -39.53 6.89 1.02
N GLY A 139 -39.95 5.64 1.23
CA GLY A 139 -40.52 4.78 0.21
C GLY A 139 -39.51 4.15 -0.76
N VAL A 140 -38.20 4.43 -0.68
CA VAL A 140 -37.17 3.75 -1.49
C VAL A 140 -36.90 2.33 -0.96
N LEU A 141 -36.80 2.19 0.35
CA LEU A 141 -36.58 0.92 1.04
C LEU A 141 -37.91 0.21 1.34
N ILE A 142 -38.00 -1.07 0.96
CA ILE A 142 -39.11 -1.96 1.28
C ILE A 142 -38.56 -3.10 2.14
N CYS A 143 -39.05 -3.22 3.37
CA CYS A 143 -38.68 -4.30 4.28
C CYS A 143 -39.68 -5.45 4.14
N LEU A 144 -39.21 -6.66 3.82
CA LEU A 144 -40.02 -7.86 3.64
C LEU A 144 -39.52 -8.97 4.56
N THR A 145 -40.44 -9.77 5.11
CA THR A 145 -40.05 -11.06 5.69
C THR A 145 -39.62 -12.05 4.61
N PRO A 146 -38.84 -13.10 4.91
CA PRO A 146 -38.43 -14.10 3.92
C PRO A 146 -39.62 -14.77 3.21
N ASN A 147 -40.72 -15.02 3.93
CA ASN A 147 -41.96 -15.53 3.34
C ASN A 147 -42.58 -14.54 2.33
N GLU A 148 -42.68 -13.26 2.70
CA GLU A 148 -43.20 -12.23 1.79
C GLU A 148 -42.32 -12.03 0.56
N TRP A 149 -41.00 -12.18 0.71
CA TRP A 149 -40.09 -12.17 -0.42
C TRP A 149 -40.42 -13.31 -1.39
N ILE A 150 -40.59 -14.54 -0.91
CA ILE A 150 -40.97 -15.68 -1.77
C ILE A 150 -42.29 -15.41 -2.49
N ASP A 151 -43.29 -14.89 -1.78
CA ASP A 151 -44.63 -14.65 -2.34
C ASP A 151 -44.65 -13.54 -3.40
N GLN A 152 -43.88 -12.47 -3.18
CA GLN A 152 -43.94 -11.26 -4.02
C GLN A 152 -42.83 -11.19 -5.07
N ARG A 153 -41.71 -11.90 -4.89
CA ARG A 153 -40.52 -11.78 -5.75
C ARG A 153 -40.87 -11.95 -7.22
N ASP A 154 -41.65 -12.96 -7.59
CA ASP A 154 -41.88 -13.24 -9.00
C ASP A 154 -42.67 -12.10 -9.67
N ALA A 155 -43.60 -11.49 -8.94
CA ALA A 155 -44.29 -10.28 -9.38
C ALA A 155 -43.35 -9.06 -9.44
N ILE A 156 -42.47 -8.90 -8.45
CA ILE A 156 -41.44 -7.83 -8.43
C ILE A 156 -40.55 -7.95 -9.67
N LEU A 157 -40.04 -9.15 -9.95
CA LEU A 157 -39.09 -9.40 -11.05
C LEU A 157 -39.74 -9.28 -12.44
N GLN A 158 -40.99 -9.72 -12.60
CA GLN A 158 -41.74 -9.56 -13.85
C GLN A 158 -42.17 -8.10 -14.08
N GLY A 159 -42.41 -7.35 -13.00
CA GLY A 159 -42.81 -5.95 -13.06
C GLY A 159 -41.68 -4.97 -13.41
N LEU A 160 -40.43 -5.40 -13.46
CA LEU A 160 -39.27 -4.53 -13.76
C LEU A 160 -39.10 -4.33 -15.28
N PRO A 161 -39.20 -3.07 -15.77
CA PRO A 161 -38.89 -2.72 -17.16
C PRO A 161 -37.47 -3.09 -17.58
N GLU A 162 -37.23 -3.08 -18.89
CA GLU A 162 -35.87 -3.27 -19.44
C GLU A 162 -34.96 -2.10 -19.02
N GLY A 163 -33.76 -2.42 -18.54
CA GLY A 163 -32.78 -1.45 -18.04
C GLY A 163 -32.97 -1.03 -16.57
N GLU A 164 -34.07 -1.38 -15.92
CA GLU A 164 -34.28 -1.09 -14.50
C GLU A 164 -33.75 -2.21 -13.59
N ARG A 165 -33.27 -1.80 -12.40
CA ARG A 165 -32.65 -2.70 -11.42
C ARG A 165 -33.27 -2.57 -10.03
N ILE A 166 -33.04 -3.58 -9.21
CA ILE A 166 -33.30 -3.57 -7.77
C ILE A 166 -32.03 -3.92 -7.00
N LEU A 167 -31.88 -3.35 -5.80
CA LEU A 167 -30.88 -3.77 -4.83
C LEU A 167 -31.57 -4.59 -3.74
N VAL A 168 -31.05 -5.77 -3.44
CA VAL A 168 -31.61 -6.64 -2.41
C VAL A 168 -30.54 -6.92 -1.35
N LEU A 169 -30.88 -6.63 -0.10
CA LEU A 169 -30.08 -6.91 1.08
C LEU A 169 -30.72 -8.10 1.81
N PHE A 170 -30.14 -9.29 1.67
CA PHE A 170 -30.61 -10.49 2.36
C PHE A 170 -29.89 -10.64 3.70
N ASP A 171 -30.62 -10.78 4.80
CA ASP A 171 -30.01 -11.23 6.04
C ASP A 171 -29.46 -12.65 5.88
N GLN A 172 -28.30 -12.92 6.49
CA GLN A 172 -27.69 -14.25 6.41
C GLN A 172 -28.42 -15.29 7.27
N ASP A 173 -28.89 -14.91 8.47
CA ASP A 173 -29.56 -15.81 9.41
C ASP A 173 -31.07 -15.55 9.37
N LEU A 174 -31.83 -16.51 8.84
CA LEU A 174 -33.28 -16.36 8.63
C LEU A 174 -34.11 -17.25 9.56
N LYS A 175 -33.48 -17.82 10.61
CA LYS A 175 -34.09 -18.87 11.45
C LYS A 175 -35.36 -18.42 12.17
N LEU A 176 -35.52 -17.14 12.48
CA LEU A 176 -36.71 -16.61 13.18
C LEU A 176 -37.95 -16.59 12.27
N ALA A 177 -37.80 -16.76 10.95
CA ALA A 177 -38.91 -16.83 10.01
C ALA A 177 -39.65 -18.18 10.04
N GLY A 178 -39.16 -19.16 10.82
CA GLY A 178 -39.73 -20.50 10.93
C GLY A 178 -39.42 -21.37 9.71
N ASP A 179 -40.09 -22.52 9.58
CA ASP A 179 -39.89 -23.40 8.43
C ASP A 179 -40.31 -22.72 7.11
N PRO A 180 -39.52 -22.82 6.01
CA PRO A 180 -38.31 -23.64 5.82
C PRO A 180 -36.96 -22.94 6.14
N PHE A 181 -36.98 -21.76 6.77
CA PHE A 181 -35.80 -20.93 7.06
C PHE A 181 -35.02 -21.34 8.30
N THR A 182 -35.45 -22.41 8.98
CA THR A 182 -34.65 -23.11 9.99
C THR A 182 -33.35 -23.69 9.42
N VAL A 183 -33.34 -24.01 8.11
CA VAL A 183 -32.17 -24.53 7.37
C VAL A 183 -31.73 -23.57 6.27
N THR A 184 -32.67 -22.87 5.64
CA THR A 184 -32.43 -21.96 4.51
C THR A 184 -31.83 -20.64 5.00
N LYS A 185 -30.68 -20.26 4.44
CA LYS A 185 -29.98 -19.02 4.77
C LYS A 185 -30.12 -17.98 3.66
N GLY A 186 -29.68 -16.74 3.92
CA GLY A 186 -29.65 -15.68 2.90
C GLY A 186 -28.90 -16.06 1.63
N GLU A 187 -27.81 -16.82 1.75
CA GLU A 187 -27.06 -17.36 0.60
C GLU A 187 -27.90 -18.29 -0.31
N ASP A 188 -28.83 -19.06 0.24
CA ASP A 188 -29.72 -19.91 -0.56
C ASP A 188 -30.73 -19.07 -1.38
N LEU A 189 -31.21 -17.96 -0.82
CA LEU A 189 -32.08 -17.01 -1.53
C LEU A 189 -31.35 -16.33 -2.70
N ILE A 190 -30.08 -15.98 -2.53
CA ILE A 190 -29.23 -15.44 -3.61
C ILE A 190 -29.05 -16.48 -4.71
N LEU A 191 -28.81 -17.74 -4.35
CA LEU A 191 -28.66 -18.83 -5.31
C LEU A 191 -29.96 -19.08 -6.11
N GLU A 192 -31.12 -18.98 -5.46
CA GLU A 192 -32.41 -19.09 -6.14
C GLU A 192 -32.59 -17.98 -7.19
N VAL A 193 -32.26 -16.75 -6.81
CA VAL A 193 -32.31 -15.59 -7.73
C VAL A 193 -31.37 -15.80 -8.93
N LYS A 194 -30.14 -16.25 -8.68
CA LYS A 194 -29.16 -16.58 -9.73
C LYS A 194 -29.72 -17.61 -10.73
N ASN A 195 -30.34 -18.68 -10.22
CA ASN A 195 -30.85 -19.79 -11.05
C ASN A 195 -32.03 -19.39 -11.95
N ARG A 196 -32.69 -18.26 -11.69
CA ARG A 196 -33.76 -17.72 -12.56
C ARG A 196 -33.24 -16.97 -13.78
N ASN A 197 -31.91 -16.82 -13.92
CA ASN A 197 -31.25 -16.21 -15.07
C ASN A 197 -31.69 -14.76 -15.37
N ILE A 198 -31.89 -13.96 -14.31
CA ILE A 198 -32.17 -12.51 -14.40
C ILE A 198 -31.05 -11.69 -13.71
N PRO A 199 -29.76 -11.98 -13.94
CA PRO A 199 -28.66 -11.38 -13.17
C PRO A 199 -28.57 -9.86 -13.36
N ASP A 200 -28.92 -9.35 -14.54
CA ASP A 200 -28.71 -7.92 -14.86
C ASP A 200 -29.73 -6.98 -14.21
N LYS A 201 -30.81 -7.53 -13.62
CA LYS A 201 -31.86 -6.75 -12.94
C LYS A 201 -31.68 -6.67 -11.43
N ILE A 202 -30.80 -7.48 -10.84
CA ILE A 202 -30.71 -7.63 -9.38
C ILE A 202 -29.27 -7.48 -8.93
N ILE A 203 -29.05 -6.56 -8.00
CA ILE A 203 -27.80 -6.46 -7.25
C ILE A 203 -28.07 -7.08 -5.88
N ALA A 204 -27.42 -8.20 -5.58
CA ALA A 204 -27.60 -8.91 -4.31
C ALA A 204 -26.48 -8.59 -3.32
N THR A 205 -26.87 -8.43 -2.06
CA THR A 205 -25.95 -8.29 -0.93
C THR A 205 -26.35 -9.29 0.14
N LEU A 206 -25.36 -9.97 0.72
CA LEU A 206 -25.53 -10.75 1.93
C LEU A 206 -25.17 -9.86 3.11
N PHE A 207 -26.13 -9.58 3.99
CA PHE A 207 -25.98 -8.71 5.13
C PHE A 207 -25.89 -9.52 6.42
N THR A 208 -24.80 -9.37 7.18
CA THR A 208 -24.51 -10.31 8.26
C THR A 208 -23.87 -9.69 9.49
N HIS A 209 -24.18 -10.25 10.66
CA HIS A 209 -23.50 -9.97 11.92
C HIS A 209 -22.31 -10.90 12.18
N THR A 210 -22.18 -12.01 11.43
CA THR A 210 -21.13 -13.01 11.64
C THR A 210 -19.74 -12.46 11.27
N THR A 211 -19.68 -11.66 10.20
CA THR A 211 -18.53 -10.82 9.88
C THR A 211 -18.57 -9.57 10.75
N THR A 212 -17.81 -9.59 11.85
CA THR A 212 -17.76 -8.48 12.82
C THR A 212 -16.80 -7.36 12.43
N ASP A 213 -15.79 -7.67 11.63
CA ASP A 213 -14.80 -6.71 11.13
C ASP A 213 -14.98 -6.50 9.62
N ILE A 214 -15.14 -5.24 9.22
CA ILE A 214 -15.21 -4.79 7.83
C ILE A 214 -13.99 -5.27 7.02
N ALA A 215 -12.84 -5.43 7.68
CA ALA A 215 -11.63 -5.95 7.07
C ALA A 215 -11.80 -7.34 6.44
N ASN A 216 -12.68 -8.16 7.01
CA ASN A 216 -12.83 -9.58 6.66
C ASN A 216 -13.91 -9.83 5.62
N GLU A 217 -14.76 -8.86 5.28
CA GLU A 217 -15.89 -9.04 4.34
C GLU A 217 -15.49 -9.72 3.02
N LEU A 218 -14.34 -9.34 2.44
CA LEU A 218 -13.90 -9.93 1.17
C LEU A 218 -13.39 -11.37 1.33
N THR A 219 -12.72 -11.68 2.45
CA THR A 219 -12.19 -13.01 2.74
C THR A 219 -13.33 -13.96 3.14
N ASP A 220 -14.23 -13.53 4.02
CA ASP A 220 -15.40 -14.29 4.45
C ASP A 220 -16.31 -14.59 3.26
N ARG A 221 -16.46 -13.63 2.34
CA ARG A 221 -17.19 -13.86 1.07
C ARG A 221 -16.57 -14.98 0.23
N GLN A 222 -15.24 -15.04 0.15
CA GLN A 222 -14.55 -16.13 -0.56
C GLN A 222 -14.84 -17.46 0.10
N VAL A 223 -14.76 -17.54 1.43
CA VAL A 223 -15.08 -18.74 2.20
C VAL A 223 -16.53 -19.19 1.97
N ILE A 224 -17.49 -18.26 1.87
CA ILE A 224 -18.89 -18.58 1.54
C ILE A 224 -19.01 -19.15 0.12
N CYS A 225 -18.29 -18.59 -0.86
CA CYS A 225 -18.31 -19.11 -2.23
C CYS A 225 -17.67 -20.51 -2.31
N GLU A 226 -16.57 -20.74 -1.60
CA GLU A 226 -15.86 -22.03 -1.55
C GLU A 226 -16.67 -23.13 -0.88
N ASN A 227 -17.41 -22.78 0.18
CA ASN A 227 -18.28 -23.71 0.91
C ASN A 227 -19.70 -23.83 0.31
N GLY A 228 -20.07 -22.93 -0.59
CA GLY A 228 -21.41 -22.78 -1.14
C GLY A 228 -21.71 -23.72 -2.31
N LYS A 229 -23.01 -23.96 -2.54
CA LYS A 229 -23.53 -24.87 -3.59
C LYS A 229 -23.59 -24.25 -5.00
N GLY A 230 -22.58 -23.46 -5.41
CA GLY A 230 -22.51 -22.86 -6.74
C GLY A 230 -22.68 -21.33 -6.82
N LEU A 231 -22.53 -20.63 -5.70
CA LEU A 231 -22.34 -19.17 -5.68
C LEU A 231 -20.89 -18.81 -6.04
N SER A 232 -20.72 -17.63 -6.58
CA SER A 232 -19.44 -17.04 -6.97
C SER A 232 -19.40 -15.57 -6.55
N VAL A 233 -18.20 -14.99 -6.53
CA VAL A 233 -17.97 -13.63 -6.03
C VAL A 233 -18.69 -12.53 -6.82
N VAL A 234 -19.09 -12.81 -8.07
CA VAL A 234 -19.87 -11.87 -8.92
C VAL A 234 -21.34 -11.80 -8.50
N ASP A 235 -21.86 -12.86 -7.87
CA ASP A 235 -23.29 -12.99 -7.58
C ASP A 235 -23.74 -12.08 -6.43
N PHE A 236 -22.84 -11.76 -5.50
CA PHE A 236 -23.17 -10.93 -4.34
C PHE A 236 -21.97 -10.22 -3.72
N PHE A 237 -22.26 -9.18 -2.95
CA PHE A 237 -21.32 -8.56 -2.03
C PHE A 237 -21.66 -8.93 -0.58
N LEU A 238 -20.65 -9.19 0.25
CA LEU A 238 -20.85 -9.43 1.68
C LEU A 238 -20.72 -8.11 2.43
N LEU A 239 -21.71 -7.77 3.23
CA LEU A 239 -21.78 -6.53 3.98
C LEU A 239 -21.98 -6.81 5.46
N SER A 240 -21.08 -6.33 6.30
CA SER A 240 -21.19 -6.44 7.75
C SER A 240 -22.24 -5.48 8.30
N LYS A 241 -23.10 -5.96 9.22
CA LYS A 241 -24.02 -5.13 10.01
C LYS A 241 -23.28 -4.09 10.86
N SER A 242 -21.99 -4.29 11.16
CA SER A 242 -21.15 -3.31 11.88
C SER A 242 -21.04 -1.97 11.15
N ARG A 243 -21.25 -1.94 9.82
CA ARG A 243 -21.25 -0.71 9.02
C ARG A 243 -22.39 0.24 9.37
N LEU A 244 -23.50 -0.26 9.95
CA LEU A 244 -24.61 0.59 10.40
C LEU A 244 -24.21 1.56 11.51
N ASN A 245 -23.09 1.32 12.19
CA ASN A 245 -22.61 2.19 13.26
C ASN A 245 -22.15 3.58 12.75
N LYS A 246 -21.84 3.72 11.45
CA LYS A 246 -21.42 5.00 10.87
C LYS A 246 -21.97 5.18 9.44
N HIS A 247 -22.56 6.35 9.17
CA HIS A 247 -23.18 6.64 7.86
C HIS A 247 -22.22 6.58 6.68
N ASP A 248 -20.98 7.03 6.84
CA ASP A 248 -19.96 6.99 5.78
C ASP A 248 -19.59 5.54 5.41
N LEU A 249 -19.45 4.67 6.42
CA LEU A 249 -19.11 3.25 6.22
C LEU A 249 -20.23 2.44 5.57
N PHE A 250 -21.49 2.67 5.95
CA PHE A 250 -22.63 2.01 5.31
C PHE A 250 -22.81 2.49 3.88
N THR A 251 -22.74 3.80 3.63
CA THR A 251 -22.84 4.40 2.29
C THR A 251 -21.73 3.87 1.37
N ASP A 252 -20.49 3.78 1.86
CA ASP A 252 -19.41 3.16 1.11
C ASP A 252 -19.68 1.68 0.81
N GLY A 253 -20.23 0.95 1.77
CA GLY A 253 -20.62 -0.46 1.63
C GLY A 253 -21.65 -0.68 0.51
N ILE A 254 -22.73 0.11 0.48
CA ILE A 254 -23.74 0.08 -0.59
C ILE A 254 -23.10 0.41 -1.95
N LYS A 255 -22.20 1.41 -1.99
CA LYS A 255 -21.43 1.71 -3.20
C LYS A 255 -20.61 0.50 -3.67
N LYS A 256 -19.92 -0.22 -2.77
CA LYS A 256 -19.15 -1.41 -3.14
C LYS A 256 -20.04 -2.57 -3.59
N ALA A 257 -21.19 -2.78 -2.95
CA ALA A 257 -22.17 -3.77 -3.38
C ALA A 257 -22.64 -3.50 -4.81
N CYS A 258 -22.97 -2.24 -5.11
CA CYS A 258 -23.37 -1.80 -6.44
C CYS A 258 -22.25 -1.92 -7.50
N LEU A 259 -20.99 -1.73 -7.10
CA LEU A 259 -19.84 -1.86 -7.99
C LEU A 259 -19.37 -3.31 -8.19
N ASN A 260 -19.79 -4.24 -7.32
CA ASN A 260 -19.23 -5.59 -7.26
C ASN A 260 -19.29 -6.31 -8.61
N THR A 261 -20.49 -6.44 -9.17
CA THR A 261 -20.70 -7.18 -10.42
C THR A 261 -19.86 -6.60 -11.56
N PHE A 262 -19.79 -5.27 -11.67
CA PHE A 262 -18.94 -4.62 -12.68
C PHE A 262 -17.46 -4.98 -12.47
N CYS A 263 -16.95 -4.86 -11.24
CA CYS A 263 -15.57 -5.18 -10.91
C CYS A 263 -15.21 -6.64 -11.21
N GLU A 264 -16.07 -7.60 -10.83
CA GLU A 264 -15.84 -9.02 -11.07
C GLU A 264 -15.91 -9.35 -12.57
N VAL A 265 -16.89 -8.82 -13.31
CA VAL A 265 -16.98 -9.00 -14.77
C VAL A 265 -15.74 -8.45 -15.50
N ILE A 266 -15.28 -7.25 -15.13
CA ILE A 266 -14.06 -6.67 -15.73
C ILE A 266 -12.85 -7.56 -15.45
N LYS A 267 -12.71 -8.08 -14.21
CA LYS A 267 -11.62 -8.99 -13.85
C LYS A 267 -11.68 -10.28 -14.65
N ASP A 268 -12.82 -10.95 -14.71
CA ASP A 268 -12.97 -12.24 -15.40
C ASP A 268 -12.65 -12.12 -16.90
N ARG A 269 -13.13 -11.06 -17.55
CA ARG A 269 -12.81 -10.77 -18.96
C ARG A 269 -11.32 -10.51 -19.15
N THR A 270 -10.69 -9.78 -18.24
CA THR A 270 -9.25 -9.49 -18.29
C THR A 270 -8.42 -10.75 -18.06
N ILE A 271 -8.81 -11.61 -17.11
CA ILE A 271 -8.15 -12.90 -16.84
C ILE A 271 -8.20 -13.79 -18.08
N THR A 272 -9.36 -13.89 -18.74
CA THR A 272 -9.52 -14.69 -19.97
C THR A 272 -8.51 -14.27 -21.05
N ILE A 273 -8.33 -12.96 -21.27
CA ILE A 273 -7.33 -12.45 -22.23
C ILE A 273 -5.92 -12.74 -21.79
N ILE A 274 -5.62 -12.59 -20.51
CA ILE A 274 -4.29 -12.88 -19.96
C ILE A 274 -3.93 -14.35 -20.17
N GLU A 275 -4.87 -15.27 -19.90
CA GLU A 275 -4.67 -16.71 -20.08
C GLU A 275 -4.43 -17.07 -21.55
N GLU A 276 -5.23 -16.51 -22.47
CA GLU A 276 -5.04 -16.73 -23.90
C GLU A 276 -3.72 -16.11 -24.41
N ALA A 277 -3.37 -14.90 -23.96
CA ALA A 277 -2.11 -14.25 -24.31
C ALA A 277 -0.90 -15.05 -23.80
N GLN A 278 -1.02 -15.64 -22.60
CA GLN A 278 0.02 -16.49 -22.03
C GLN A 278 0.19 -17.76 -22.87
N ALA A 279 -0.91 -18.41 -23.29
CA ALA A 279 -0.86 -19.57 -24.16
C ALA A 279 -0.14 -19.27 -25.49
N LYS A 280 -0.50 -18.15 -26.15
CA LYS A 280 0.18 -17.68 -27.38
C LYS A 280 1.65 -17.35 -27.16
N THR A 281 1.99 -16.75 -26.01
CA THR A 281 3.40 -16.44 -25.66
C THR A 281 4.23 -17.71 -25.50
N ILE A 282 3.68 -18.73 -24.83
CA ILE A 282 4.34 -20.04 -24.68
C ILE A 282 4.55 -20.70 -26.04
N GLU A 283 3.54 -20.67 -26.92
CA GLU A 283 3.66 -21.20 -28.28
C GLU A 283 4.78 -20.49 -29.04
N ARG A 284 4.82 -19.15 -28.99
CA ARG A 284 5.85 -18.37 -29.66
C ARG A 284 7.25 -18.65 -29.11
N LEU A 285 7.40 -18.77 -27.80
CA LEU A 285 8.69 -19.11 -27.17
C LEU A 285 9.20 -20.50 -27.61
N ARG A 286 8.30 -21.46 -27.84
CA ARG A 286 8.66 -22.80 -28.38
C ARG A 286 9.16 -22.75 -29.82
N THR A 287 8.83 -21.70 -30.57
CA THR A 287 9.31 -21.51 -31.95
C THR A 287 10.69 -20.86 -32.04
N PHE A 288 11.27 -20.43 -30.91
CA PHE A 288 12.60 -19.82 -30.90
C PHE A 288 13.67 -20.87 -31.22
N ASP A 289 14.22 -20.79 -32.42
CA ASP A 289 15.16 -21.80 -32.90
C ASP A 289 16.55 -21.65 -32.24
N THR A 290 17.41 -22.64 -32.44
CA THR A 290 18.73 -22.68 -31.81
C THR A 290 19.65 -21.54 -32.28
N TYR A 291 19.49 -21.03 -33.50
CA TYR A 291 20.31 -19.94 -34.03
C TYR A 291 19.93 -18.61 -33.38
N ASP A 292 18.63 -18.31 -33.33
CA ASP A 292 18.12 -17.11 -32.68
C ASP A 292 18.36 -17.14 -31.17
N PHE A 293 18.22 -18.32 -30.56
CA PHE A 293 18.52 -18.53 -29.13
C PHE A 293 19.98 -18.25 -28.82
N ASP A 294 20.92 -18.88 -29.53
CA ASP A 294 22.36 -18.68 -29.31
C ASP A 294 22.76 -17.21 -29.47
N HIS A 295 22.30 -16.56 -30.54
CA HIS A 295 22.65 -15.17 -30.80
C HIS A 295 22.03 -14.21 -29.77
N THR A 296 20.72 -14.34 -29.51
CA THR A 296 19.95 -13.37 -28.73
C THR A 296 20.09 -13.55 -27.22
N VAL A 297 20.30 -14.79 -26.76
CA VAL A 297 20.31 -15.11 -25.32
C VAL A 297 21.73 -15.34 -24.80
N PHE A 298 22.61 -15.99 -25.56
CA PHE A 298 23.96 -16.26 -25.08
C PHE A 298 24.95 -15.17 -25.51
N LYS A 299 25.06 -14.88 -26.80
CA LYS A 299 26.11 -13.99 -27.33
C LYS A 299 25.91 -12.53 -26.92
N THR A 300 24.73 -11.97 -27.14
CA THR A 300 24.45 -10.57 -26.81
C THR A 300 24.48 -10.33 -25.30
N SER A 301 23.88 -11.21 -24.50
CA SER A 301 23.87 -11.08 -23.04
C SER A 301 25.28 -11.17 -22.45
N SER A 302 26.12 -12.09 -22.94
CA SER A 302 27.54 -12.17 -22.55
C SER A 302 28.31 -10.89 -22.90
N THR A 303 28.09 -10.36 -24.10
CA THR A 303 28.76 -9.13 -24.58
C THR A 303 28.36 -7.91 -23.75
N GLU A 304 27.08 -7.81 -23.39
CA GLU A 304 26.52 -6.68 -22.64
C GLU A 304 26.66 -6.85 -21.12
N GLY A 305 27.09 -8.02 -20.62
CA GLY A 305 27.17 -8.31 -19.19
C GLY A 305 25.79 -8.48 -18.53
N VAL A 306 24.77 -8.82 -19.32
CA VAL A 306 23.38 -9.04 -18.87
C VAL A 306 23.22 -10.52 -18.52
N TRP A 307 22.44 -10.79 -17.48
CA TRP A 307 22.09 -12.16 -17.11
C TRP A 307 21.15 -12.78 -18.14
N GLU A 308 21.47 -13.96 -18.65
CA GLU A 308 20.76 -14.62 -19.75
C GLU A 308 19.27 -14.87 -19.42
N PRO A 309 18.90 -15.35 -18.22
CA PRO A 309 17.49 -15.42 -17.81
C PRO A 309 16.76 -14.08 -17.82
N GLU A 310 17.42 -12.95 -17.52
CA GLU A 310 16.80 -11.61 -17.62
C GLU A 310 16.43 -11.29 -19.08
N THR A 311 17.25 -11.75 -20.03
CA THR A 311 16.99 -11.58 -21.47
C THR A 311 15.78 -12.40 -21.89
N LEU A 312 15.64 -13.64 -21.40
CA LEU A 312 14.46 -14.48 -21.62
C LEU A 312 13.18 -13.87 -21.02
N LEU A 313 13.25 -13.32 -19.81
CA LEU A 313 12.13 -12.62 -19.18
C LEU A 313 11.73 -11.40 -20.01
N ARG A 314 12.70 -10.62 -20.50
CA ARG A 314 12.44 -9.48 -21.38
C ARG A 314 11.76 -9.90 -22.69
N ILE A 315 12.20 -10.99 -23.33
CA ILE A 315 11.55 -11.52 -24.54
C ILE A 315 10.11 -11.92 -24.22
N THR A 316 9.91 -12.65 -23.11
CA THR A 316 8.58 -13.09 -22.66
C THR A 316 7.67 -11.90 -22.40
N ASP A 317 8.15 -10.85 -21.74
CA ASP A 317 7.38 -9.63 -21.46
C ASP A 317 6.94 -8.91 -22.72
N VAL A 318 7.81 -8.83 -23.74
CA VAL A 318 7.48 -8.21 -25.03
C VAL A 318 6.39 -9.02 -25.73
N LEU A 319 6.62 -10.33 -25.91
CA LEU A 319 5.67 -11.23 -26.56
C LEU A 319 4.31 -11.23 -25.85
N PHE A 320 4.32 -11.29 -24.52
CA PHE A 320 3.10 -11.28 -23.73
C PHE A 320 2.32 -9.97 -23.90
N LYS A 321 2.99 -8.82 -23.82
CA LYS A 321 2.34 -7.50 -23.98
C LYS A 321 1.74 -7.33 -25.38
N ASP A 322 2.42 -7.81 -26.41
CA ASP A 322 1.93 -7.70 -27.77
C ASP A 322 0.73 -8.63 -28.00
N ASN A 323 0.81 -9.88 -27.54
CA ASN A 323 -0.32 -10.82 -27.58
C ASN A 323 -1.56 -10.28 -26.82
N VAL A 324 -1.38 -9.66 -25.65
CA VAL A 324 -2.50 -9.02 -24.91
C VAL A 324 -3.13 -7.92 -25.76
N ARG A 325 -2.34 -7.04 -26.39
CA ARG A 325 -2.85 -5.93 -27.21
C ARG A 325 -3.58 -6.42 -28.45
N GLU A 326 -3.04 -7.44 -29.12
CA GLU A 326 -3.69 -8.06 -30.28
C GLU A 326 -5.05 -8.65 -29.89
N LEU A 327 -5.11 -9.42 -28.81
CA LEU A 327 -6.38 -9.97 -28.31
C LEU A 327 -7.37 -8.89 -27.87
N MET A 328 -6.90 -7.78 -27.31
CA MET A 328 -7.77 -6.65 -26.98
C MET A 328 -8.37 -5.99 -28.23
N ASN A 329 -7.62 -5.93 -29.33
CA ASN A 329 -8.08 -5.38 -30.61
C ASN A 329 -9.03 -6.33 -31.34
N ASP A 330 -8.66 -7.62 -31.43
CA ASP A 330 -9.37 -8.60 -32.24
C ASP A 330 -10.56 -9.25 -31.50
N GLY A 331 -10.49 -9.32 -30.17
CA GLY A 331 -11.44 -10.07 -29.33
C GLY A 331 -12.69 -9.29 -28.90
N ASN A 332 -12.98 -8.12 -29.48
CA ASN A 332 -14.06 -7.24 -29.05
C ASN A 332 -13.99 -6.85 -27.55
N TYR A 333 -12.83 -7.01 -26.89
CA TYR A 333 -12.67 -6.77 -25.47
C TYR A 333 -13.03 -5.33 -25.10
N VAL A 334 -12.50 -4.37 -25.87
CA VAL A 334 -12.78 -2.95 -25.62
C VAL A 334 -14.28 -2.70 -25.70
N SER A 335 -14.98 -3.20 -26.72
CA SER A 335 -16.44 -3.05 -26.81
C SER A 335 -17.21 -3.75 -25.69
N GLN A 336 -16.74 -4.90 -25.20
CA GLN A 336 -17.42 -5.66 -24.13
C GLN A 336 -17.20 -5.07 -22.73
N VAL A 337 -16.02 -4.49 -22.49
CA VAL A 337 -15.60 -4.05 -21.17
C VAL A 337 -15.77 -2.55 -20.98
N ASN A 338 -15.64 -1.74 -22.03
CA ASN A 338 -15.68 -0.28 -21.90
C ASN A 338 -17.04 0.22 -21.38
N ASP A 339 -18.15 -0.35 -21.84
CA ASP A 339 -19.49 0.02 -21.34
C ASP A 339 -19.62 -0.30 -19.84
N THR A 340 -19.11 -1.46 -19.42
CA THR A 340 -19.06 -1.89 -18.02
C THR A 340 -18.19 -0.93 -17.17
N ILE A 341 -17.04 -0.50 -17.70
CA ILE A 341 -16.15 0.49 -17.06
C ILE A 341 -16.86 1.85 -16.95
N CYS A 342 -17.51 2.31 -18.01
CA CYS A 342 -18.23 3.58 -18.02
C CYS A 342 -19.33 3.60 -16.96
N SER A 343 -20.19 2.57 -16.91
CA SER A 343 -21.23 2.44 -15.88
C SER A 343 -20.65 2.37 -14.46
N ALA A 344 -19.58 1.58 -14.26
CA ALA A 344 -18.90 1.51 -12.96
C ALA A 344 -18.31 2.87 -12.55
N LYS A 345 -17.77 3.64 -13.50
CA LYS A 345 -17.14 4.94 -13.25
C LYS A 345 -18.16 5.98 -12.80
N GLU A 346 -19.38 5.97 -13.34
CA GLU A 346 -20.45 6.87 -12.90
C GLU A 346 -20.73 6.73 -11.40
N VAL A 347 -20.80 5.50 -10.90
CA VAL A 347 -20.96 5.21 -9.47
C VAL A 347 -19.66 5.48 -8.70
N SER A 348 -18.51 5.13 -9.27
CA SER A 348 -17.22 5.32 -8.62
C SER A 348 -16.88 6.79 -8.34
N ASN A 349 -17.33 7.71 -9.20
CA ASN A 349 -17.06 9.15 -9.06
C ASN A 349 -17.80 9.81 -7.90
N ILE A 350 -18.79 9.14 -7.29
CA ILE A 350 -19.50 9.66 -6.12
C ILE A 350 -18.55 9.61 -4.92
N GLU A 351 -18.01 10.75 -4.51
CA GLU A 351 -16.99 10.83 -3.47
C GLU A 351 -17.60 10.58 -2.08
N ILE A 352 -17.02 9.63 -1.33
CA ILE A 352 -17.39 9.32 0.05
C ILE A 352 -16.13 9.49 0.90
N ALA A 353 -16.11 10.53 1.73
CA ALA A 353 -14.98 10.82 2.61
C ALA A 353 -15.04 9.94 3.87
N ILE A 354 -14.20 8.92 3.93
CA ILE A 354 -14.05 8.06 5.11
C ILE A 354 -13.02 8.69 6.05
N LYS A 355 -13.48 9.22 7.19
CA LYS A 355 -12.63 10.00 8.12
C LYS A 355 -11.58 9.11 8.84
N ASP A 356 -11.87 7.84 9.06
CA ASP A 356 -11.02 6.88 9.79
C ASP A 356 -10.35 5.84 8.88
N ALA A 357 -9.66 6.29 7.82
CA ALA A 357 -9.17 5.43 6.73
C ALA A 357 -7.86 4.62 7.02
N LYS A 358 -7.68 4.02 8.21
CA LYS A 358 -6.53 3.11 8.47
C LYS A 358 -6.87 1.88 9.35
N PRO A 359 -6.53 0.64 8.91
CA PRO A 359 -6.78 0.14 7.55
C PRO A 359 -7.13 -1.37 7.46
N VAL A 360 -8.24 -1.71 6.80
CA VAL A 360 -8.53 -2.75 5.77
C VAL A 360 -10.02 -2.49 5.43
N PRO A 361 -10.48 -2.55 4.16
CA PRO A 361 -9.84 -3.08 2.94
C PRO A 361 -9.04 -2.09 2.08
N TYR A 362 -8.94 -0.80 2.43
CA TYR A 362 -8.43 0.23 1.50
C TYR A 362 -6.89 0.39 1.42
N ASN A 363 -6.11 -0.46 2.09
CA ASN A 363 -4.64 -0.39 2.10
C ASN A 363 -3.97 -1.22 1.01
N LYS A 364 -4.65 -2.20 0.41
CA LYS A 364 -4.08 -3.06 -0.65
C LYS A 364 -3.57 -2.24 -1.85
N LYS A 365 -4.14 -1.06 -2.12
CA LYS A 365 -3.64 -0.13 -3.14
C LYS A 365 -2.22 0.35 -2.87
N PHE A 366 -1.86 0.55 -1.60
CA PHE A 366 -0.52 0.96 -1.20
C PHE A 366 0.47 -0.19 -1.34
N GLU A 367 0.05 -1.43 -1.07
CA GLU A 367 0.86 -2.61 -1.37
C GLU A 367 1.12 -2.77 -2.86
N LEU A 368 0.08 -2.65 -3.69
CA LEU A 368 0.21 -2.75 -5.14
C LEU A 368 1.12 -1.65 -5.69
N ARG A 369 0.92 -0.40 -5.23
CA ARG A 369 1.77 0.71 -5.63
C ARG A 369 3.22 0.56 -5.14
N HIS A 370 3.43 0.00 -3.95
CA HIS A 370 4.77 -0.34 -3.49
C HIS A 370 5.41 -1.42 -4.39
N GLN A 371 4.67 -2.45 -4.80
CA GLN A 371 5.18 -3.49 -5.71
C GLN A 371 5.48 -2.96 -7.13
N GLU A 372 4.70 -1.98 -7.60
CA GLU A 372 4.95 -1.28 -8.87
C GLU A 372 6.25 -0.45 -8.81
N LEU A 373 6.52 0.20 -7.68
CA LEU A 373 7.66 1.08 -7.50
C LEU A 373 8.92 0.34 -7.06
N PHE A 374 8.79 -0.74 -6.29
CA PHE A 374 9.90 -1.42 -5.64
C PHE A 374 9.91 -2.92 -5.94
N GLU A 375 11.10 -3.47 -6.01
CA GLU A 375 11.36 -4.90 -6.01
C GLU A 375 11.79 -5.35 -4.61
N SER A 376 11.30 -6.52 -4.18
CA SER A 376 11.57 -7.05 -2.84
C SER A 376 13.00 -7.57 -2.70
N ASP A 377 13.53 -7.48 -1.48
CA ASP A 377 14.81 -8.07 -1.11
C ASP A 377 14.88 -9.57 -1.39
N LYS A 378 13.77 -10.28 -1.15
CA LYS A 378 13.66 -11.72 -1.43
C LYS A 378 14.02 -12.04 -2.88
N HIS A 379 13.36 -11.39 -3.84
CA HIS A 379 13.61 -11.68 -5.27
C HIS A 379 15.02 -11.29 -5.67
N LEU A 380 15.51 -10.14 -5.18
CA LEU A 380 16.85 -9.67 -5.51
C LEU A 380 17.93 -10.61 -4.97
N ASN A 381 17.85 -10.98 -3.70
CA ASN A 381 18.91 -11.69 -2.97
C ASN A 381 18.88 -13.20 -3.24
N GLU A 382 17.70 -13.85 -3.27
CA GLU A 382 17.61 -15.29 -3.54
C GLU A 382 18.01 -15.63 -4.98
N LEU A 383 17.68 -14.77 -5.95
CA LEU A 383 18.15 -14.88 -7.34
C LEU A 383 19.57 -14.34 -7.54
N ARG A 384 20.20 -13.81 -6.48
CA ARG A 384 21.56 -13.25 -6.53
C ARG A 384 21.73 -12.23 -7.65
N ARG A 385 20.74 -11.36 -7.84
CA ARG A 385 20.76 -10.36 -8.92
C ARG A 385 21.92 -9.39 -8.71
N PRO A 386 22.63 -9.00 -9.80
CA PRO A 386 23.62 -7.92 -9.79
C PRO A 386 23.12 -6.66 -9.10
N ILE A 387 24.03 -5.87 -8.51
CA ILE A 387 23.68 -4.54 -8.02
C ILE A 387 23.31 -3.60 -9.17
N ASP A 388 22.37 -2.69 -8.94
CA ASP A 388 21.87 -1.74 -9.94
C ASP A 388 21.37 -0.43 -9.31
N ASN A 389 21.17 0.59 -10.13
CA ASN A 389 20.65 1.90 -9.74
C ASN A 389 19.29 1.72 -9.06
N GLY A 390 19.14 2.38 -7.92
CA GLY A 390 17.94 2.26 -7.11
C GLY A 390 17.98 1.11 -6.11
N ASP A 391 19.02 0.27 -6.05
CA ASP A 391 19.18 -0.67 -4.94
C ASP A 391 19.18 0.06 -3.59
N ILE A 392 18.39 -0.45 -2.66
CA ILE A 392 18.21 0.09 -1.32
C ILE A 392 18.95 -0.79 -0.33
N PHE A 393 19.74 -0.15 0.53
CA PHE A 393 20.56 -0.80 1.54
C PHE A 393 20.20 -0.31 2.93
N VAL A 394 20.34 -1.19 3.91
CA VAL A 394 20.31 -0.84 5.33
C VAL A 394 21.69 -1.09 5.94
N ILE A 395 22.13 -0.14 6.78
CA ILE A 395 23.33 -0.32 7.60
C ILE A 395 22.97 -1.16 8.82
N THR A 396 23.62 -2.31 9.00
CA THR A 396 23.33 -3.27 10.07
C THR A 396 24.23 -3.10 11.30
N ASP A 397 25.34 -2.37 11.17
CA ASP A 397 26.32 -2.13 12.24
C ASP A 397 26.87 -0.70 12.21
N GLY A 398 27.48 -0.26 13.32
CA GLY A 398 28.04 1.08 13.50
C GLY A 398 27.04 2.14 13.96
N GLU A 399 27.48 3.41 13.99
CA GLU A 399 26.68 4.54 14.47
C GLU A 399 25.42 4.80 13.64
N LYS A 400 25.47 4.49 12.34
CA LYS A 400 24.34 4.66 11.41
C LYS A 400 23.45 3.42 11.27
N LYS A 401 23.47 2.51 12.24
CA LYS A 401 22.61 1.31 12.25
C LYS A 401 21.13 1.66 12.00
N ASN A 402 20.46 0.84 11.18
CA ASN A 402 19.09 0.98 10.69
C ASN A 402 18.83 2.16 9.73
N LYS A 403 19.84 2.96 9.37
CA LYS A 403 19.70 3.97 8.32
C LYS A 403 19.66 3.32 6.95
N HIS A 404 18.81 3.87 6.08
CA HIS A 404 18.59 3.37 4.73
C HIS A 404 19.33 4.26 3.73
N TYR A 405 19.84 3.64 2.68
CA TYR A 405 20.55 4.31 1.59
C TYR A 405 20.07 3.77 0.25
N ILE A 406 20.12 4.61 -0.79
CA ILE A 406 19.85 4.19 -2.17
C ILE A 406 21.09 4.41 -3.04
N LEU A 407 21.40 3.43 -3.88
CA LEU A 407 22.54 3.45 -4.79
C LEU A 407 22.25 4.26 -6.05
N VAL A 408 23.17 5.16 -6.39
CA VAL A 408 23.20 5.89 -7.65
C VAL A 408 24.61 5.90 -8.24
N ALA A 409 24.73 5.56 -9.53
CA ALA A 409 25.95 5.67 -10.33
C ALA A 409 25.62 5.64 -11.83
N GLN A 410 26.59 5.95 -12.70
CA GLN A 410 26.44 5.73 -14.14
C GLN A 410 26.22 4.24 -14.43
N GLU A 411 25.25 3.90 -15.28
CA GLU A 411 24.89 2.51 -15.57
C GLU A 411 26.09 1.74 -16.15
N CYS A 412 26.83 2.33 -17.09
CA CYS A 412 28.01 1.72 -17.71
C CYS A 412 29.12 1.37 -16.71
N ASP A 413 29.21 2.12 -15.61
CA ASP A 413 30.20 1.91 -14.56
C ASP A 413 29.81 0.74 -13.65
N MET A 414 28.51 0.43 -13.56
CA MET A 414 27.95 -0.65 -12.76
C MET A 414 27.73 -1.95 -13.53
N MET A 415 28.18 -2.08 -14.77
CA MET A 415 28.12 -3.36 -15.49
C MET A 415 29.39 -4.18 -15.23
N VAL A 416 29.23 -5.48 -14.94
CA VAL A 416 30.34 -6.45 -14.92
C VAL A 416 30.48 -7.01 -16.32
N ARG A 417 31.61 -6.75 -16.97
CA ARG A 417 31.84 -7.15 -18.36
C ARG A 417 32.24 -8.62 -18.49
N GLY A 418 31.73 -9.29 -19.51
CA GLY A 418 31.91 -10.73 -19.72
C GLY A 418 33.32 -11.18 -20.07
N ASP A 419 34.14 -10.27 -20.62
CA ASP A 419 35.49 -10.56 -21.10
C ASP A 419 36.54 -10.64 -19.97
N ASN A 420 36.35 -9.88 -18.89
CA ASN A 420 37.36 -9.73 -17.85
C ASN A 420 36.81 -9.69 -16.41
N GLY A 421 35.49 -9.73 -16.22
CA GLY A 421 34.86 -9.65 -14.90
C GLY A 421 35.11 -8.32 -14.18
N LYS A 422 35.46 -7.24 -14.90
CA LYS A 422 35.71 -5.90 -14.33
C LYS A 422 34.55 -4.95 -14.60
N ARG A 423 34.59 -3.81 -13.91
CA ARG A 423 33.64 -2.69 -13.97
C ARG A 423 34.30 -1.45 -14.57
N GLY A 424 33.49 -0.49 -15.02
CA GLY A 424 33.99 0.81 -15.48
C GLY A 424 34.48 1.72 -14.34
N SER A 425 33.91 1.56 -13.15
CA SER A 425 34.31 2.27 -11.92
C SER A 425 34.55 1.30 -10.77
N GLU A 426 35.32 1.75 -9.79
CA GLU A 426 35.54 1.06 -8.50
C GLU A 426 34.59 1.57 -7.40
N SER A 427 33.90 2.69 -7.63
CA SER A 427 33.07 3.35 -6.62
C SER A 427 31.73 3.85 -7.18
N ALA A 428 30.78 4.01 -6.27
CA ALA A 428 29.44 4.54 -6.52
C ALA A 428 28.99 5.43 -5.35
N ILE A 429 27.79 5.99 -5.43
CA ILE A 429 27.24 6.89 -4.42
C ILE A 429 26.04 6.27 -3.72
N PHE A 430 26.06 6.32 -2.39
CA PHE A 430 24.91 6.08 -1.53
C PHE A 430 24.28 7.40 -1.09
N LEU A 431 22.97 7.53 -1.26
CA LEU A 431 22.20 8.67 -0.79
C LEU A 431 21.31 8.26 0.39
N GLU A 432 21.38 8.99 1.50
CA GLU A 432 20.61 8.68 2.72
C GLU A 432 19.09 8.86 2.49
N ILE A 433 18.30 7.89 2.94
CA ILE A 433 16.83 7.89 2.92
C ILE A 433 16.29 8.14 4.32
N GLU A 434 15.45 9.16 4.45
CA GLU A 434 14.68 9.45 5.66
C GLU A 434 13.22 9.00 5.50
N LYS A 435 12.65 8.33 6.51
CA LYS A 435 11.26 7.85 6.45
C LYS A 435 10.33 8.85 7.10
N LEU A 436 9.27 9.26 6.40
CA LEU A 436 8.29 10.26 6.86
C LEU A 436 6.87 9.80 6.49
N SER A 437 5.89 10.01 7.37
CA SER A 437 4.47 9.89 6.98
C SER A 437 4.10 11.00 5.99
N SER A 438 2.99 10.82 5.26
CA SER A 438 2.48 11.86 4.34
C SER A 438 2.20 13.19 5.07
N GLU A 439 1.67 13.13 6.30
CA GLU A 439 1.42 14.30 7.14
C GLU A 439 2.72 14.98 7.60
N GLN A 440 3.73 14.19 8.00
CA GLN A 440 5.04 14.71 8.37
C GLN A 440 5.71 15.41 7.20
N LEU A 441 5.70 14.78 6.01
CA LEU A 441 6.25 15.37 4.79
C LEU A 441 5.53 16.68 4.44
N PHE A 442 4.19 16.72 4.52
CA PHE A 442 3.42 17.94 4.29
C PHE A 442 3.79 19.05 5.28
N THR A 443 3.92 18.71 6.56
CA THR A 443 4.33 19.65 7.62
C THR A 443 5.71 20.23 7.35
N GLU A 444 6.67 19.39 6.94
CA GLU A 444 8.01 19.85 6.57
C GLU A 444 8.01 20.75 5.34
N MET A 445 7.23 20.40 4.32
CA MET A 445 7.06 21.20 3.10
C MET A 445 6.48 22.58 3.44
N LYS A 446 5.39 22.62 4.23
CA LYS A 446 4.75 23.86 4.67
C LYS A 446 5.71 24.74 5.47
N ARG A 447 6.42 24.15 6.44
CA ARG A 447 7.42 24.86 7.26
C ARG A 447 8.51 25.51 6.40
N LYS A 448 9.06 24.79 5.43
CA LYS A 448 10.10 25.33 4.53
C LYS A 448 9.53 26.40 3.59
N TYR A 449 8.32 26.19 3.07
CA TYR A 449 7.66 27.17 2.22
C TYR A 449 7.42 28.50 2.95
N GLU A 450 6.90 28.46 4.17
CA GLU A 450 6.64 29.65 5.00
C GLU A 450 7.93 30.31 5.51
N GLY A 451 8.93 29.50 5.85
CA GLY A 451 10.19 29.98 6.43
C GLY A 451 11.19 30.57 5.43
N GLU A 452 11.28 29.99 4.22
CA GLU A 452 12.36 30.27 3.28
C GLU A 452 11.86 30.79 1.93
N ILE A 453 10.89 30.09 1.32
CA ILE A 453 10.43 30.35 -0.06
C ILE A 453 9.60 31.63 -0.12
N LYS A 454 8.60 31.77 0.76
CA LYS A 454 7.75 32.97 0.84
C LYS A 454 8.55 34.23 1.22
N LYS A 455 9.66 34.07 1.94
CA LYS A 455 10.55 35.18 2.33
C LYS A 455 11.62 35.52 1.29
N LYS A 456 11.55 34.95 0.07
CA LYS A 456 12.54 35.11 -1.01
C LYS A 456 14.00 34.85 -0.59
N LYS A 457 14.22 34.12 0.52
CA LYS A 457 15.57 33.83 1.02
C LYS A 457 16.28 32.76 0.19
N PHE A 458 15.52 31.96 -0.56
CA PHE A 458 16.03 30.98 -1.52
C PHE A 458 15.08 30.84 -2.71
N ALA A 459 15.64 30.77 -3.93
CA ALA A 459 14.89 30.49 -5.17
C ALA A 459 14.61 28.99 -5.40
N ASN A 460 15.03 28.11 -4.48
CA ASN A 460 14.97 26.67 -4.67
C ASN A 460 13.66 26.05 -4.12
N HIS A 461 12.96 25.29 -4.96
CA HIS A 461 11.83 24.45 -4.57
C HIS A 461 12.22 23.41 -3.50
N PHE A 462 11.26 22.93 -2.68
CA PHE A 462 11.51 21.98 -1.57
C PHE A 462 12.31 20.73 -2.01
N PHE A 463 11.95 20.18 -3.18
CA PHE A 463 12.58 19.01 -3.80
C PHE A 463 13.79 19.34 -4.69
N ALA A 464 14.37 20.52 -4.57
CA ALA A 464 15.58 20.84 -5.34
C ALA A 464 16.71 19.87 -4.96
N ASP A 465 16.96 19.68 -3.67
CA ASP A 465 18.04 18.83 -3.14
C ASP A 465 17.57 17.49 -2.57
N LYS A 466 16.34 17.08 -2.92
CA LYS A 466 15.71 15.85 -2.41
C LYS A 466 14.88 15.15 -3.47
N TYR A 467 14.68 13.86 -3.26
CA TYR A 467 13.80 13.02 -4.08
C TYR A 467 12.80 12.28 -3.20
N GLN A 468 11.52 12.30 -3.57
CA GLN A 468 10.48 11.56 -2.86
C GLN A 468 10.33 10.15 -3.42
N LEU A 469 10.42 9.16 -2.55
CA LEU A 469 10.09 7.77 -2.75
C LEU A 469 8.69 7.53 -2.16
N GLU A 470 7.68 7.55 -3.02
CA GLU A 470 6.29 7.32 -2.62
C GLU A 470 6.08 5.89 -2.11
N TYR A 471 5.26 5.72 -1.07
CA TYR A 471 4.87 4.39 -0.53
C TYR A 471 6.07 3.48 -0.19
N PHE A 472 7.10 4.07 0.40
CA PHE A 472 8.36 3.38 0.70
C PHE A 472 8.19 2.24 1.70
N GLU A 473 7.32 2.38 2.69
CA GLU A 473 6.95 1.26 3.58
C GLU A 473 5.71 0.53 3.03
N ARG A 474 5.89 -0.75 2.71
CA ARG A 474 4.85 -1.61 2.13
C ARG A 474 3.54 -1.54 2.93
N GLY A 475 2.43 -1.32 2.21
CA GLY A 475 1.09 -1.29 2.79
C GLY A 475 0.74 0.00 3.55
N THR A 476 1.62 1.00 3.53
CA THR A 476 1.42 2.28 4.24
C THR A 476 1.51 3.48 3.30
N ASP A 477 1.12 4.64 3.81
CA ASP A 477 1.25 5.95 3.17
C ASP A 477 2.57 6.67 3.53
N LYS A 478 3.54 5.95 4.10
CA LYS A 478 4.85 6.52 4.44
C LYS A 478 5.73 6.61 3.21
N ASN A 479 6.45 7.72 3.13
CA ASN A 479 7.36 8.07 2.06
C ASN A 479 8.82 7.96 2.53
N GLY A 480 9.72 7.67 1.60
CA GLY A 480 11.16 7.84 1.77
C GLY A 480 11.59 9.17 1.15
N LEU A 481 12.45 9.92 1.82
CA LEU A 481 13.00 11.18 1.33
C LEU A 481 14.51 11.02 1.16
N VAL A 482 14.95 10.96 -0.09
CA VAL A 482 16.38 10.83 -0.44
C VAL A 482 17.02 12.21 -0.40
N HIS A 483 18.15 12.33 0.30
CA HIS A 483 18.88 13.60 0.44
C HIS A 483 20.12 13.62 -0.45
N PHE A 484 20.15 14.50 -1.47
CA PHE A 484 21.28 14.58 -2.42
C PHE A 484 22.59 15.08 -1.80
N LYS A 485 22.51 15.76 -0.65
CA LYS A 485 23.66 16.30 0.09
C LYS A 485 24.20 15.36 1.18
N LYS A 486 23.50 14.25 1.45
CA LYS A 486 23.90 13.26 2.46
C LYS A 486 24.45 12.03 1.74
N ASP A 487 25.50 12.24 0.97
CA ASP A 487 26.10 11.25 0.11
C ASP A 487 27.33 10.56 0.75
N ILE A 488 27.47 9.27 0.46
CA ILE A 488 28.58 8.43 0.89
C ILE A 488 29.13 7.73 -0.35
N VAL A 489 30.43 7.91 -0.61
CA VAL A 489 31.13 7.15 -1.65
C VAL A 489 31.33 5.72 -1.13
N ILE A 490 30.88 4.73 -1.89
CA ILE A 490 30.91 3.31 -1.55
C ILE A 490 31.71 2.53 -2.59
N ALA A 491 32.52 1.57 -2.15
CA ALA A 491 33.29 0.71 -3.05
C ALA A 491 32.40 -0.37 -3.66
N LEU A 492 32.43 -0.52 -4.98
CA LEU A 492 31.63 -1.51 -5.70
C LEU A 492 32.08 -2.95 -5.40
N ASN A 493 33.37 -3.17 -5.12
CA ASN A 493 33.88 -4.49 -4.70
C ASN A 493 33.22 -4.96 -3.40
N VAL A 494 32.90 -4.04 -2.48
CA VAL A 494 32.17 -4.36 -1.24
C VAL A 494 30.71 -4.69 -1.53
N LEU A 495 30.07 -3.93 -2.41
CA LEU A 495 28.67 -4.16 -2.77
C LEU A 495 28.48 -5.45 -3.57
N ASP A 496 29.45 -5.85 -4.38
CA ASP A 496 29.40 -7.11 -5.12
C ASP A 496 29.38 -8.34 -4.21
N LEU A 497 29.85 -8.25 -2.96
CA LEU A 497 29.76 -9.35 -2.00
C LEU A 497 28.32 -9.77 -1.71
N ILE A 498 27.37 -8.84 -1.85
CA ILE A 498 25.94 -9.08 -1.69
C ILE A 498 25.41 -10.00 -2.79
N VAL A 499 25.99 -9.92 -3.99
CA VAL A 499 25.62 -10.76 -5.14
C VAL A 499 25.99 -12.22 -4.86
N PHE A 500 27.06 -12.47 -4.11
CA PHE A 500 27.49 -13.84 -3.78
C PHE A 500 26.76 -14.46 -2.57
N ASN A 501 25.78 -13.75 -1.99
CA ASN A 501 25.11 -14.16 -0.76
C ASN A 501 23.58 -14.08 -0.88
N SER A 502 22.87 -15.17 -0.58
CA SER A 502 21.40 -15.21 -0.60
C SER A 502 20.74 -14.36 0.48
N THR A 503 21.45 -13.96 1.54
CA THR A 503 20.91 -13.05 2.58
C THR A 503 21.00 -11.57 2.17
N GLY A 504 21.75 -11.27 1.10
CA GLY A 504 22.00 -9.92 0.64
C GLY A 504 22.94 -9.11 1.55
N GLU A 505 23.75 -9.77 2.38
CA GLU A 505 24.72 -9.11 3.26
C GLU A 505 26.10 -9.03 2.60
N ALA A 506 26.75 -7.87 2.73
CA ALA A 506 28.11 -7.64 2.25
C ALA A 506 29.14 -8.31 3.18
N VAL A 507 29.30 -9.62 3.02
CA VAL A 507 30.15 -10.47 3.85
C VAL A 507 31.00 -11.37 2.96
N LEU A 508 32.28 -11.54 3.32
CA LEU A 508 33.18 -12.47 2.66
C LEU A 508 33.90 -13.31 3.71
N ASP A 509 33.70 -14.63 3.67
CA ASP A 509 34.46 -15.58 4.46
C ASP A 509 35.56 -16.17 3.57
N LEU A 510 36.84 -15.99 3.93
CA LEU A 510 37.95 -16.54 3.14
C LEU A 510 38.24 -18.00 3.49
N ASN A 511 37.69 -18.53 4.59
CA ASN A 511 37.84 -19.94 4.97
C ASN A 511 36.83 -20.85 4.28
N ALA A 512 35.72 -20.29 3.78
CA ALA A 512 34.64 -21.02 3.14
C ALA A 512 34.32 -20.45 1.75
N PRO A 513 34.03 -21.29 0.74
CA PRO A 513 33.61 -20.79 -0.56
C PRO A 513 32.24 -20.10 -0.42
N THR A 514 32.19 -18.79 -0.68
CA THR A 514 30.94 -18.01 -0.75
C THR A 514 30.30 -18.05 -2.14
N TYR A 515 31.07 -18.40 -3.17
CA TYR A 515 30.61 -18.43 -4.56
C TYR A 515 29.83 -19.70 -4.90
N ASP A 516 28.64 -19.53 -5.49
CA ASP A 516 27.81 -20.62 -6.00
C ASP A 516 27.64 -20.51 -7.52
N LYS A 517 28.34 -21.39 -8.25
CA LYS A 517 28.32 -21.44 -9.72
C LYS A 517 26.94 -21.67 -10.35
N ARG A 518 25.94 -22.10 -9.57
CA ARG A 518 24.58 -22.33 -10.09
C ARG A 518 23.83 -21.04 -10.40
N PHE A 519 24.25 -19.91 -9.81
CA PHE A 519 23.54 -18.64 -9.88
C PHE A 519 24.26 -17.59 -10.76
N HIS A 520 25.45 -17.90 -11.27
CA HIS A 520 26.36 -16.92 -11.83
C HIS A 520 26.96 -17.42 -13.14
N ASN A 521 27.06 -16.54 -14.13
CA ASN A 521 27.77 -16.82 -15.38
C ASN A 521 29.30 -16.68 -15.20
N SER A 522 30.06 -16.93 -16.27
CA SER A 522 31.52 -16.86 -16.25
C SER A 522 32.07 -15.48 -15.85
N ALA A 523 31.36 -14.40 -16.18
CA ALA A 523 31.75 -13.04 -15.83
C ALA A 523 31.80 -12.83 -14.31
N TRP A 524 30.75 -13.29 -13.63
CA TRP A 524 30.64 -13.21 -12.17
C TRP A 524 31.61 -14.17 -11.46
N GLN A 525 31.98 -15.28 -12.10
CA GLN A 525 33.05 -16.14 -11.60
C GLN A 525 34.38 -15.39 -11.57
N GLN A 526 34.78 -14.79 -12.70
CA GLN A 526 36.01 -14.01 -12.78
C GLN A 526 35.99 -12.83 -11.81
N ARG A 527 34.84 -12.16 -11.68
CA ARG A 527 34.64 -11.07 -10.72
C ARG A 527 34.88 -11.53 -9.28
N TYR A 528 34.35 -12.70 -8.91
CA TYR A 528 34.55 -13.27 -7.58
C TYR A 528 36.02 -13.56 -7.31
N GLU A 529 36.73 -14.16 -8.26
CA GLU A 529 38.16 -14.47 -8.14
C GLU A 529 38.99 -13.19 -7.93
N LEU A 530 38.72 -12.14 -8.72
CA LEU A 530 39.37 -10.82 -8.55
C LEU A 530 39.14 -10.22 -7.17
N ILE A 531 37.89 -10.22 -6.70
CA ILE A 531 37.53 -9.70 -5.37
C ILE A 531 38.21 -10.54 -4.29
N LYS A 532 38.16 -11.88 -4.40
CA LYS A 532 38.75 -12.78 -3.42
C LYS A 532 40.26 -12.57 -3.31
N ASP A 533 40.98 -12.47 -4.43
CA ASP A 533 42.42 -12.25 -4.44
C ASP A 533 42.81 -10.90 -3.83
N GLU A 534 42.00 -9.86 -4.04
CA GLU A 534 42.18 -8.55 -3.43
C GLU A 534 42.00 -8.63 -1.90
N PHE A 535 40.90 -9.23 -1.43
CA PHE A 535 40.62 -9.39 -0.01
C PHE A 535 41.56 -10.37 0.70
N GLU A 536 42.11 -11.35 0.00
CA GLU A 536 43.13 -12.27 0.52
C GLU A 536 44.42 -11.53 0.87
N LYS A 537 44.86 -10.60 0.02
CA LYS A 537 46.02 -9.73 0.31
C LYS A 537 45.76 -8.87 1.54
N TYR A 538 44.56 -8.29 1.63
CA TYR A 538 44.18 -7.49 2.80
C TYR A 538 44.12 -8.31 4.09
N ALA A 539 43.59 -9.54 4.02
CA ALA A 539 43.58 -10.43 5.18
C ALA A 539 45.00 -10.75 5.66
N GLN A 540 45.94 -11.02 4.76
CA GLN A 540 47.34 -11.29 5.10
C GLN A 540 48.01 -10.10 5.80
N GLU A 541 47.80 -8.88 5.30
CA GLU A 541 48.31 -7.66 5.93
C GLU A 541 47.72 -7.44 7.34
N LEU A 542 46.40 -7.61 7.47
CA LEU A 542 45.69 -7.45 8.75
C LEU A 542 46.10 -8.52 9.77
N ASP A 543 46.21 -9.77 9.35
CA ASP A 543 46.64 -10.89 10.21
C ASP A 543 48.08 -10.66 10.69
N SER A 544 48.97 -10.18 9.82
CA SER A 544 50.35 -9.82 10.18
C SER A 544 50.39 -8.69 11.23
N HIS A 545 49.65 -7.59 11.00
CA HIS A 545 49.59 -6.49 11.97
C HIS A 545 48.98 -6.92 13.31
N ASN A 546 47.91 -7.72 13.27
CA ASN A 546 47.28 -8.26 14.48
C ASN A 546 48.23 -9.18 15.24
N GLY A 547 48.99 -10.04 14.54
CA GLY A 547 49.99 -10.91 15.15
C GLY A 547 51.10 -10.13 15.87
N VAL A 548 51.58 -9.03 15.27
CA VAL A 548 52.56 -8.14 15.91
C VAL A 548 51.97 -7.48 17.15
N LEU A 549 50.73 -6.97 17.08
CA LEU A 549 50.07 -6.40 18.24
C LEU A 549 49.83 -7.43 19.34
N ASP A 550 49.48 -8.67 18.95
CA ASP A 550 49.19 -9.76 19.86
C ASP A 550 50.43 -10.21 20.65
N ALA A 551 51.62 -10.09 20.05
CA ALA A 551 52.90 -10.38 20.69
C ALA A 551 53.38 -9.33 21.71
N ILE A 552 52.80 -8.12 21.74
CA ILE A 552 53.17 -7.08 22.71
C ILE A 552 52.65 -7.46 24.09
N SER A 553 53.45 -7.29 25.16
CA SER A 553 53.00 -7.58 26.53
C SER A 553 51.91 -6.60 27.00
N ASN A 554 50.98 -7.08 27.83
CA ASN A 554 49.94 -6.27 28.47
C ASN A 554 50.51 -5.16 29.38
N GLU A 555 51.79 -5.25 29.75
CA GLU A 555 52.51 -4.20 30.49
C GLU A 555 52.69 -2.91 29.66
N PHE A 556 52.76 -3.01 28.32
CA PHE A 556 52.99 -1.87 27.44
C PHE A 556 51.70 -1.35 26.80
N ILE A 557 50.78 -2.25 26.47
CA ILE A 557 49.50 -1.92 25.83
C ILE A 557 48.41 -2.76 26.51
N SER A 558 47.51 -2.10 27.21
CA SER A 558 46.35 -2.77 27.81
C SER A 558 45.46 -3.39 26.73
N GLU A 559 44.66 -4.39 27.09
CA GLU A 559 43.74 -5.04 26.16
C GLU A 559 42.76 -4.04 25.50
N ALA A 560 42.29 -3.04 26.26
CA ALA A 560 41.45 -1.98 25.74
C ALA A 560 42.17 -1.12 24.69
N GLN A 561 43.43 -0.76 24.92
CA GLN A 561 44.25 -0.01 23.96
C GLN A 561 44.56 -0.86 22.72
N ARG A 562 44.82 -2.16 22.89
CA ARG A 562 45.05 -3.09 21.77
C ARG A 562 43.83 -3.18 20.88
N ASN A 563 42.64 -3.35 21.46
CA ASN A 563 41.38 -3.39 20.72
C ASN A 563 41.11 -2.07 20.01
N ALA A 564 41.41 -0.93 20.65
CA ALA A 564 41.32 0.38 20.01
C ALA A 564 42.27 0.51 18.81
N ILE A 565 43.52 0.04 18.91
CA ILE A 565 44.47 0.06 17.78
C ILE A 565 44.00 -0.88 16.66
N LYS A 566 43.55 -2.10 16.98
CA LYS A 566 42.99 -3.04 16.00
C LYS A 566 41.81 -2.43 15.23
N ALA A 567 40.95 -1.64 15.88
CA ALA A 567 39.86 -0.91 15.23
C ALA A 567 40.33 0.21 14.27
N HIS A 568 41.56 0.72 14.44
CA HIS A 568 42.19 1.69 13.52
C HIS A 568 42.99 1.02 12.40
N LEU A 569 43.40 -0.23 12.56
CA LEU A 569 44.08 -1.02 11.53
C LEU A 569 43.14 -1.56 10.45
N ARG A 570 41.84 -1.22 10.50
CA ARG A 570 40.84 -1.63 9.51
C ARG A 570 41.22 -1.26 8.08
N HIS A 571 40.63 -1.96 7.12
CA HIS A 571 40.76 -1.62 5.70
C HIS A 571 40.21 -0.21 5.42
N PRO A 572 40.93 0.65 4.66
CA PRO A 572 40.63 2.07 4.53
C PRO A 572 39.47 2.39 3.56
N PHE A 573 38.37 1.64 3.59
CA PHE A 573 37.18 2.09 2.89
C PHE A 573 36.59 3.31 3.62
N SER A 574 36.64 4.48 2.98
CA SER A 574 36.21 5.76 3.56
C SER A 574 34.77 5.75 4.09
N PHE A 575 33.90 4.89 3.54
CA PHE A 575 32.53 4.80 4.01
C PHE A 575 32.42 4.23 5.43
N LEU A 576 33.32 3.31 5.84
CA LEU A 576 33.27 2.67 7.16
C LEU A 576 33.34 3.70 8.29
N GLU A 577 34.18 4.73 8.12
CA GLU A 577 34.27 5.86 9.04
C GLU A 577 32.97 6.69 9.02
N LYS A 578 32.43 7.00 7.84
CA LYS A 578 31.17 7.77 7.70
C LYS A 578 29.95 7.07 8.31
N VAL A 579 29.95 5.73 8.37
CA VAL A 579 28.87 4.95 8.99
C VAL A 579 29.16 4.54 10.44
N GLY A 580 30.39 4.76 10.91
CA GLY A 580 30.82 4.44 12.27
C GLY A 580 31.06 2.94 12.52
N ILE A 581 31.48 2.18 11.51
CA ILE A 581 31.86 0.76 11.67
C ILE A 581 33.34 0.68 12.09
N LEU A 582 33.57 0.16 13.29
CA LEU A 582 34.90 0.13 13.91
C LEU A 582 35.70 -1.13 13.57
N VAL A 583 35.05 -2.28 13.46
CA VAL A 583 35.69 -3.57 13.17
C VAL A 583 34.93 -4.25 12.05
N ASN A 584 35.59 -4.46 10.91
CA ASN A 584 35.00 -5.09 9.73
C ASN A 584 35.70 -6.40 9.33
N TYR A 585 36.65 -6.88 10.13
CA TYR A 585 37.44 -8.07 9.86
C TYR A 585 37.73 -8.85 11.14
N SER A 586 37.42 -10.15 11.14
CA SER A 586 37.79 -11.08 12.21
C SER A 586 37.80 -12.51 11.67
N ASN A 587 38.73 -13.35 12.16
CA ASN A 587 38.83 -14.77 11.78
C ASN A 587 38.79 -15.03 10.26
N ARG A 588 39.51 -14.22 9.48
CA ARG A 588 39.53 -14.28 8.00
C ARG A 588 38.16 -14.08 7.34
N LYS A 589 37.26 -13.37 8.03
CA LYS A 589 35.94 -12.99 7.55
C LYS A 589 35.78 -11.48 7.57
N PHE A 590 35.44 -10.90 6.43
CA PHE A 590 35.06 -9.50 6.29
C PHE A 590 33.54 -9.34 6.43
N ASN A 591 33.12 -8.33 7.19
CA ASN A 591 31.73 -7.91 7.31
C ASN A 591 31.64 -6.38 7.24
N PHE A 592 30.97 -5.87 6.22
CA PHE A 592 30.88 -4.43 5.97
C PHE A 592 29.62 -3.78 6.56
N GLY A 593 28.81 -4.52 7.32
CA GLY A 593 27.64 -3.98 7.99
C GLY A 593 26.58 -3.42 7.03
N ILE A 594 26.48 -3.96 5.81
CA ILE A 594 25.56 -3.51 4.76
C ILE A 594 24.69 -4.69 4.34
N LYS A 595 23.38 -4.46 4.19
CA LYS A 595 22.44 -5.43 3.64
C LYS A 595 21.52 -4.80 2.60
N ARG A 596 21.33 -5.46 1.45
CA ARG A 596 20.35 -5.05 0.43
C ARG A 596 18.94 -5.45 0.84
N VAL A 597 18.01 -4.49 0.84
CA VAL A 597 16.63 -4.62 1.33
C VAL A 597 15.56 -4.27 0.30
N GLY A 598 15.94 -3.94 -0.93
CA GLY A 598 14.99 -3.72 -2.03
C GLY A 598 15.65 -3.00 -3.19
N ARG A 599 14.87 -2.68 -4.23
CA ARG A 599 15.31 -1.88 -5.38
C ARG A 599 14.17 -1.00 -5.87
N LEU A 600 14.44 0.27 -6.11
CA LEU A 600 13.54 1.16 -6.84
C LEU A 600 13.54 0.76 -8.33
N ARG A 601 12.37 0.47 -8.89
CA ARG A 601 12.22 0.02 -10.28
C ARG A 601 12.38 1.18 -11.27
N LEU A 602 12.66 0.82 -12.53
CA LEU A 602 12.54 1.74 -13.65
C LEU A 602 11.07 2.14 -13.87
N PRO A 603 10.81 3.38 -14.34
CA PRO A 603 11.76 4.42 -14.71
C PRO A 603 12.22 5.31 -13.54
N LYS A 604 11.76 5.04 -12.31
CA LYS A 604 11.98 5.92 -11.16
C LYS A 604 13.43 5.94 -10.68
N SER A 605 14.14 4.81 -10.72
CA SER A 605 15.58 4.77 -10.42
C SER A 605 16.40 5.65 -11.37
N LYS A 606 16.11 5.60 -12.68
CA LYS A 606 16.73 6.47 -13.67
C LYS A 606 16.40 7.95 -13.42
N ASN A 607 15.13 8.24 -13.13
CA ASN A 607 14.74 9.61 -12.79
C ASN A 607 15.44 10.13 -11.51
N LEU A 608 15.65 9.29 -10.50
CA LEU A 608 16.45 9.64 -9.33
C LEU A 608 17.89 9.98 -9.72
N LEU A 609 18.53 9.16 -10.57
CA LEU A 609 19.87 9.38 -11.07
C LEU A 609 19.97 10.72 -11.83
N ASP A 610 19.06 10.97 -12.76
CA ASP A 610 19.00 12.22 -13.54
C ASP A 610 18.86 13.44 -12.61
N ARG A 611 17.98 13.35 -11.60
CA ARG A 611 17.77 14.40 -10.61
C ARG A 611 19.00 14.65 -9.74
N TYR A 612 19.73 13.60 -9.40
CA TYR A 612 20.98 13.70 -8.67
C TYR A 612 22.07 14.38 -9.51
N TYR A 613 22.23 14.02 -10.79
CA TYR A 613 23.19 14.70 -11.66
C TYR A 613 22.82 16.15 -11.94
N GLN A 614 21.53 16.45 -12.14
CA GLN A 614 21.04 17.83 -12.23
C GLN A 614 21.35 18.64 -10.95
N HIS A 615 21.36 17.98 -9.78
CA HIS A 615 21.76 18.61 -8.53
C HIS A 615 23.26 18.93 -8.49
N LEU A 616 24.10 18.02 -9.00
CA LEU A 616 25.55 18.22 -9.07
C LEU A 616 25.95 19.24 -10.14
N SER A 617 25.21 19.32 -11.25
CA SER A 617 25.50 20.20 -12.39
C SER A 617 24.96 21.64 -12.23
N ARG A 618 24.63 22.07 -11.02
CA ARG A 618 24.09 23.42 -10.79
C ARG A 618 25.14 24.48 -11.05
N PHE A 619 24.75 25.52 -11.79
CA PHE A 619 25.59 26.69 -11.98
C PHE A 619 25.73 27.47 -10.67
N ALA A 620 26.98 27.77 -10.30
CA ALA A 620 27.26 28.79 -9.30
C ALA A 620 27.10 30.16 -9.99
N GLU A 621 25.90 30.73 -9.90
CA GLU A 621 25.69 32.11 -10.37
C GLU A 621 26.62 33.06 -9.60
N LEU A 622 27.25 33.98 -10.33
CA LEU A 622 28.01 35.06 -9.72
C LEU A 622 27.06 35.89 -8.86
N HIS A 623 27.54 36.34 -7.71
CA HIS A 623 26.74 37.17 -6.83
C HIS A 623 26.25 38.43 -7.58
N ASP A 624 24.99 38.77 -7.36
CA ASP A 624 24.40 39.96 -7.97
C ASP A 624 25.09 41.22 -7.44
N PHE A 625 25.60 42.06 -8.34
CA PHE A 625 26.20 43.35 -8.01
C PHE A 625 25.18 44.38 -7.49
N ALA A 626 23.88 44.13 -7.70
CA ALA A 626 22.78 44.97 -7.23
C ALA A 626 22.08 44.42 -5.98
N GLY A 627 22.54 43.29 -5.42
CA GLY A 627 21.93 42.66 -4.25
C GLY A 627 22.25 43.39 -2.94
N ASP A 628 21.23 43.84 -2.21
CA ASP A 628 21.36 44.35 -0.84
C ASP A 628 22.01 43.29 0.06
N THR A 629 23.04 43.68 0.82
CA THR A 629 23.85 42.83 1.71
C THR A 629 23.09 42.15 2.87
N SER A 630 21.76 42.26 2.91
CA SER A 630 20.90 41.68 3.94
C SER A 630 20.58 40.19 3.76
N SER A 631 21.03 39.56 2.66
CA SER A 631 20.77 38.14 2.35
C SER A 631 22.00 37.24 2.34
N GLN A 632 23.12 37.62 2.95
CA GLN A 632 24.24 36.70 3.21
C GLN A 632 24.19 36.14 4.64
N GLY A 633 23.83 34.86 4.75
CA GLY A 633 23.95 34.11 6.00
C GLY A 633 24.06 32.62 5.71
N GLY A 634 25.28 32.09 5.65
CA GLY A 634 25.52 30.66 5.54
C GLY A 634 26.89 30.16 5.06
N TYR A 635 27.96 30.97 5.10
CA TYR A 635 29.32 30.44 4.92
C TYR A 635 29.85 29.94 6.27
N SER A 636 29.82 28.61 6.44
CA SER A 636 30.57 27.93 7.50
C SER A 636 32.07 28.10 7.24
N LYS A 637 32.77 28.68 8.22
CA LYS A 637 34.22 28.80 8.25
C LYS A 637 34.83 27.48 8.72
N THR A 638 35.73 26.91 7.93
CA THR A 638 36.90 26.20 8.45
C THR A 638 38.08 26.46 7.51
N PRO A 639 39.16 27.11 7.97
CA PRO A 639 40.42 27.15 7.24
C PRO A 639 41.28 25.98 7.69
N ASN A 640 41.67 25.09 6.78
CA ASN A 640 42.87 24.28 6.98
C ASN A 640 43.89 24.58 5.89
N GLN A 641 45.08 24.92 6.38
CA GLN A 641 46.20 25.52 5.71
C GLN A 641 46.82 24.56 4.68
N VAL A 642 47.14 25.07 3.49
CA VAL A 642 48.19 24.49 2.65
C VAL A 642 49.31 25.51 2.54
N LYS A 643 50.45 25.16 3.11
CA LYS A 643 51.72 25.88 2.99
C LYS A 643 52.09 25.99 1.51
N LYS A 644 52.31 27.23 1.09
CA LYS A 644 52.84 27.65 -0.20
C LYS A 644 54.28 27.13 -0.35
N VAL A 645 54.53 26.22 -1.28
CA VAL A 645 55.87 25.99 -1.83
C VAL A 645 55.97 26.85 -3.08
N GLU A 646 56.82 27.87 -3.03
CA GLU A 646 57.17 28.68 -4.18
C GLU A 646 58.21 27.92 -5.02
N ALA A 647 57.89 27.71 -6.29
CA ALA A 647 58.87 27.45 -7.34
C ALA A 647 58.51 28.29 -8.55
N SER A 648 59.37 29.27 -8.80
CA SER A 648 59.48 30.10 -9.99
C SER A 648 59.84 29.26 -11.22
N GLY A 649 59.27 29.59 -12.38
CA GLY A 649 59.69 28.99 -13.64
C GLY A 649 58.79 29.39 -14.80
N GLN A 650 59.34 30.20 -15.71
CA GLN A 650 58.76 30.76 -16.91
C GLN A 650 58.18 29.71 -17.86
N SER A 651 57.11 30.04 -18.60
CA SER A 651 56.89 29.45 -19.94
C SER A 651 56.22 30.43 -20.90
N GLU A 652 56.65 30.30 -22.15
CA GLU A 652 56.59 31.21 -23.26
C GLU A 652 55.26 31.19 -24.03
N LYS A 653 55.07 32.23 -24.84
CA LYS A 653 54.05 32.36 -25.88
C LYS A 653 54.29 31.36 -27.04
N ALA A 654 53.23 30.69 -27.51
CA ALA A 654 53.06 30.25 -28.91
C ALA A 654 51.56 29.97 -29.18
N SER A 655 50.88 30.79 -30.01
CA SER A 655 50.60 30.53 -31.43
C SER A 655 49.61 29.39 -31.69
N ILE A 656 48.33 29.76 -31.87
CA ILE A 656 47.23 28.87 -32.28
C ILE A 656 47.19 28.81 -33.82
N THR A 657 47.43 27.64 -34.39
CA THR A 657 47.12 27.30 -35.80
C THR A 657 45.84 26.46 -35.87
N LYS A 658 44.93 26.85 -36.78
CA LYS A 658 43.66 26.18 -37.10
C LYS A 658 43.88 24.77 -37.68
N PRO A 659 42.95 23.81 -37.46
CA PRO A 659 42.93 22.53 -38.16
C PRO A 659 42.22 22.62 -39.53
N PRO A 660 42.55 21.75 -40.50
CA PRO A 660 41.91 21.72 -41.81
C PRO A 660 40.63 20.88 -41.82
N THR A 661 39.68 21.33 -42.64
CA THR A 661 38.44 20.63 -43.06
C THR A 661 38.74 19.36 -43.88
N PRO A 662 37.95 18.28 -43.75
CA PRO A 662 38.02 17.13 -44.63
C PRO A 662 37.08 17.26 -45.84
N ASP A 663 37.62 16.94 -47.01
CA ASP A 663 36.96 16.85 -48.30
C ASP A 663 35.97 15.68 -48.37
N VAL A 664 34.81 15.94 -48.98
CA VAL A 664 33.77 14.97 -49.36
C VAL A 664 33.97 14.60 -50.83
N PRO A 665 34.00 13.31 -51.20
CA PRO A 665 33.71 12.88 -52.57
C PRO A 665 32.27 12.38 -52.69
N SER A 666 31.53 13.02 -53.58
CA SER A 666 30.26 12.57 -54.17
C SER A 666 30.44 11.39 -55.13
N ILE A 667 29.36 10.61 -55.32
CA ILE A 667 28.88 9.88 -56.54
C ILE A 667 28.43 8.46 -56.15
N ILE A 668 27.31 7.82 -56.57
CA ILE A 668 26.04 8.02 -57.32
C ILE A 668 25.20 6.73 -57.00
N PRO A 669 23.86 6.73 -57.10
CA PRO A 669 23.03 5.57 -56.72
C PRO A 669 22.72 4.59 -57.87
N GLU A 670 22.58 3.31 -57.52
CA GLU A 670 21.64 2.33 -58.09
C GLU A 670 21.06 1.48 -56.95
#